data_AF-A0A918M2K0-F1
#
_entry.id   AF-A0A918M2K0-F1
#
_cell.length_a   1.000
_cell.length_b   1.000
_cell.length_c   1.000
_cell.angle_alpha   90.00
_cell.angle_beta   90.00
_cell.angle_gamma   90.00
#
_symmetry.space_group_name_H-M   'P 1'
#
loop_
_entity.id
_entity.type
_entity.pdbx_description
1 polymer ?
#
loop_
_entity_poly.entity_id
_entity_poly.type
_entity_poly.pdbx_seq_one_letter_code
_entity_poly.pdbx_strand_id
1 'polypeptide(L)'
;MSANRLSRLASGAVGLALALASVIVPAGMSTAATTAISTADTAQLKTWWHDNHEFNTSSPVANDKVRRSSFYDVQVATAAAPGTRYDSFAYMSIPRSGKGKIGYTKEDGAEFSASSNLTMSWSSFQYAADVWVDVSLRTGQSISSADQVKIKPSSLNFAKQLVDGDTVRIKVPYSQAGHRFSVEFEPQLYTAYNDMSGPANDAGKLTTASGGGNRAIHTEPRNSMMVFAEPAPAGAELDRLVPTPASGSTYYPPQGQVTNLNTITEEIVYFRPGTYYMTSKYHALLPKQVKWVYLAPGAYVKGAIRFPNDTQGLYKVTGYGVLSGEQYVYEADTNNNYDHLSGASNCHSSCVKMLQFESAPGRQQHLDLQGVTINEPPYHSFVVYGDEQTFSMRVDNYKQVGSWYWQTDGIELYRGSTMKNTFFNANDDVLKMYHSDVDIDNTVIWKNENGPVIQWGWTPRNIDNVRVSNTHVIHNRMYWKDVKYNTCVLNSSSHWEDMGSTTKADPATWVRNMTFENITVEGMTNCAIRVFALSSTENIHVKNLKIDAWSQLDPSSQVSLLKRYTNAAGQKVTLGNETSQSRGLKLENYTVGGTVIDKAGTNWGADKPGRLGFDAENWDNWNAWGPGGNNPGPGPSTGGKIVNGATGKCVDRAGNSTANGTAIQQWSCADVPSMTWAPDGQQLKSGGKCLDVEGGHTANGTKAHLWDCGAWDSQKWAFQADGTLKNLKAGRCLDVAAQSTADGARLHLWDCGTWNSQKWTLTA
;
A
#
# COMPACT_ATOMS: atom_id res chain seq x y z
N MET A 1 -47.98 -63.45 -2.92
CA MET A 1 -49.08 -62.96 -3.76
C MET A 1 -48.44 -62.42 -5.03
N SER A 2 -48.24 -63.23 -6.08
CA SER A 2 -49.19 -63.49 -7.19
C SER A 2 -49.24 -62.31 -8.19
N ALA A 3 -49.12 -62.40 -9.52
CA ALA A 3 -48.68 -63.44 -10.49
C ALA A 3 -48.46 -62.73 -11.88
N ASN A 4 -48.02 -63.30 -13.02
CA ASN A 4 -47.60 -64.66 -13.41
C ASN A 4 -46.74 -64.67 -14.71
N ARG A 5 -45.74 -65.58 -14.79
CA ARG A 5 -45.32 -66.46 -15.93
C ARG A 5 -45.35 -66.07 -17.44
N LEU A 6 -44.35 -66.63 -18.15
CA LEU A 6 -44.26 -66.98 -19.61
C LEU A 6 -44.10 -65.82 -20.62
N SER A 7 -43.55 -65.99 -21.85
CA SER A 7 -42.45 -66.84 -22.38
C SER A 7 -42.17 -66.52 -23.87
N ARG A 8 -40.91 -66.65 -24.32
CA ARG A 8 -40.44 -66.94 -25.71
C ARG A 8 -40.66 -65.91 -26.86
N LEU A 9 -39.51 -65.47 -27.41
CA LEU A 9 -39.07 -65.53 -28.83
C LEU A 9 -39.74 -64.71 -29.96
N ALA A 10 -38.88 -64.44 -30.96
CA ALA A 10 -39.15 -64.14 -32.38
C ALA A 10 -39.34 -62.68 -32.83
N SER A 11 -38.21 -62.09 -33.23
CA SER A 11 -37.97 -61.35 -34.49
C SER A 11 -39.16 -60.99 -35.40
N GLY A 12 -39.26 -59.71 -35.76
CA GLY A 12 -39.99 -59.22 -36.94
C GLY A 12 -39.62 -57.77 -37.24
N ALA A 13 -39.01 -57.50 -38.40
CA ALA A 13 -38.66 -56.15 -38.85
C ALA A 13 -39.52 -55.77 -40.07
N VAL A 14 -40.28 -54.68 -39.95
CA VAL A 14 -40.83 -53.91 -41.09
C VAL A 14 -40.83 -52.44 -40.69
N GLY A 15 -40.32 -51.56 -41.56
CA GLY A 15 -40.32 -50.11 -41.33
C GLY A 15 -41.60 -49.43 -41.78
N LEU A 16 -41.82 -48.20 -41.33
CA LEU A 16 -42.85 -47.31 -41.85
C LEU A 16 -42.26 -45.91 -42.07
N ALA A 17 -42.51 -45.34 -43.25
CA ALA A 17 -42.01 -44.03 -43.63
C ALA A 17 -42.83 -42.90 -42.97
N LEU A 18 -42.18 -41.77 -42.67
CA LEU A 18 -42.86 -40.53 -42.32
C LEU A 18 -42.57 -39.45 -43.38
N ALA A 19 -43.62 -38.75 -43.81
CA ALA A 19 -43.55 -37.77 -44.89
C ALA A 19 -42.90 -36.45 -44.46
N LEU A 20 -42.15 -35.81 -45.36
CA LEU A 20 -41.69 -34.44 -45.19
C LEU A 20 -42.86 -33.46 -45.36
N ALA A 21 -43.18 -32.72 -44.30
CA ALA A 21 -43.98 -31.50 -44.39
C ALA A 21 -43.03 -30.30 -44.53
N SER A 22 -42.99 -29.70 -45.72
CA SER A 22 -42.20 -28.50 -46.00
C SER A 22 -42.83 -27.26 -45.36
N VAL A 23 -42.25 -26.78 -44.26
CA VAL A 23 -42.61 -25.50 -43.65
C VAL A 23 -41.91 -24.36 -44.41
N ILE A 24 -42.71 -23.48 -45.01
CA ILE A 24 -42.20 -22.25 -45.62
C ILE A 24 -41.91 -21.24 -44.49
N VAL A 25 -40.63 -21.00 -44.20
CA VAL A 25 -40.19 -19.93 -43.29
C VAL A 25 -40.18 -18.61 -44.07
N PRO A 26 -40.79 -17.52 -43.56
CA PRO A 26 -40.75 -16.23 -44.25
C PRO A 26 -39.32 -15.68 -44.30
N ALA A 27 -38.89 -15.26 -45.49
CA ALA A 27 -37.59 -14.64 -45.70
C ALA A 27 -37.55 -13.26 -45.02
N GLY A 28 -36.92 -13.18 -43.84
CA GLY A 28 -36.93 -11.96 -43.04
C GLY A 28 -36.17 -12.02 -41.72
N MET A 29 -35.18 -12.91 -41.58
CA MET A 29 -34.25 -12.89 -40.45
C MET A 29 -32.83 -12.70 -40.96
N SER A 30 -32.33 -11.48 -40.83
CA SER A 30 -30.90 -11.20 -40.91
C SER A 30 -30.21 -11.99 -39.82
N THR A 31 -29.42 -13.00 -40.19
CA THR A 31 -28.41 -13.55 -39.29
C THR A 31 -27.49 -12.40 -38.90
N ALA A 32 -27.48 -12.02 -37.63
CA ALA A 32 -26.55 -11.02 -37.14
C ALA A 32 -25.14 -11.51 -37.45
N ALA A 33 -24.43 -10.83 -38.35
CA ALA A 33 -23.07 -11.20 -38.68
C ALA A 33 -22.24 -11.09 -37.41
N THR A 34 -21.67 -12.22 -36.97
CA THR A 34 -20.67 -12.20 -35.91
C THR A 34 -19.49 -11.38 -36.42
N THR A 35 -19.35 -10.15 -35.92
CA THR A 35 -18.20 -9.30 -36.20
C THR A 35 -16.94 -10.07 -35.81
N ALA A 36 -16.08 -10.32 -36.78
CA ALA A 36 -14.85 -11.07 -36.56
C ALA A 36 -13.96 -10.29 -35.58
N ILE A 37 -13.44 -10.98 -34.57
CA ILE A 37 -12.53 -10.40 -33.59
C ILE A 37 -11.27 -9.91 -34.31
N SER A 38 -10.84 -8.68 -34.02
CA SER A 38 -9.71 -8.01 -34.66
C SER A 38 -8.78 -7.44 -33.59
N THR A 39 -7.57 -7.97 -33.46
CA THR A 39 -6.58 -7.51 -32.47
C THR A 39 -5.46 -6.68 -33.13
N ALA A 40 -4.83 -5.81 -32.34
CA ALA A 40 -3.68 -5.02 -32.79
C ALA A 40 -2.37 -5.74 -32.46
N ASP A 41 -1.44 -5.79 -33.41
CA ASP A 41 -0.02 -6.07 -33.13
C ASP A 41 0.87 -5.10 -33.92
N THR A 42 1.04 -3.90 -33.35
CA THR A 42 1.78 -2.79 -33.98
C THR A 42 2.74 -2.16 -32.98
N ALA A 43 3.69 -1.36 -33.47
CA ALA A 43 4.60 -0.61 -32.59
C ALA A 43 3.90 0.42 -31.68
N GLN A 44 2.67 0.83 -31.98
CA GLN A 44 1.91 1.83 -31.20
C GLN A 44 0.87 1.21 -30.26
N LEU A 45 0.33 0.04 -30.60
CA LEU A 45 -0.76 -0.62 -29.90
C LEU A 45 -0.65 -2.14 -30.09
N LYS A 46 -0.72 -2.88 -28.98
CA LYS A 46 -0.86 -4.34 -28.94
C LYS A 46 -2.06 -4.72 -28.07
N THR A 47 -3.05 -5.39 -28.66
CA THR A 47 -4.14 -6.06 -27.94
C THR A 47 -4.06 -7.57 -28.18
N TRP A 48 -4.86 -8.37 -27.48
CA TRP A 48 -4.88 -9.81 -27.66
C TRP A 48 -6.23 -10.41 -27.30
N TRP A 49 -6.42 -11.68 -27.65
CA TRP A 49 -7.66 -12.42 -27.46
C TRP A 49 -7.41 -13.87 -27.00
N HIS A 50 -8.45 -14.51 -26.48
CA HIS A 50 -8.49 -15.94 -26.13
C HIS A 50 -9.71 -16.58 -26.80
N ASP A 51 -9.49 -17.43 -27.81
CA ASP A 51 -10.58 -18.12 -28.52
C ASP A 51 -11.27 -19.18 -27.65
N ASN A 52 -10.52 -19.73 -26.71
CA ASN A 52 -10.95 -20.70 -25.70
C ASN A 52 -11.65 -20.04 -24.49
N HIS A 53 -12.33 -18.90 -24.67
CA HIS A 53 -13.00 -18.24 -23.56
C HIS A 53 -14.36 -18.84 -23.20
N GLU A 54 -14.82 -18.57 -21.99
CA GLU A 54 -16.11 -18.99 -21.45
C GLU A 54 -16.78 -17.81 -20.72
N PHE A 55 -18.05 -17.55 -21.01
CA PHE A 55 -18.89 -16.65 -20.18
C PHE A 55 -19.48 -17.47 -19.04
N ASN A 56 -19.01 -17.24 -17.82
CA ASN A 56 -19.45 -17.99 -16.65
C ASN A 56 -19.35 -17.11 -15.40
N THR A 57 -20.45 -16.99 -14.65
CA THR A 57 -20.57 -16.12 -13.47
C THR A 57 -20.82 -16.89 -12.16
N SER A 58 -20.87 -18.23 -12.19
CA SER A 58 -21.39 -19.03 -11.06
C SER A 58 -20.61 -20.30 -10.74
N SER A 59 -19.73 -20.77 -11.63
CA SER A 59 -18.95 -22.00 -11.44
C SER A 59 -17.51 -21.88 -11.97
N PRO A 60 -16.63 -22.84 -11.69
CA PRO A 60 -15.29 -22.88 -12.29
C PRO A 60 -15.39 -23.07 -13.81
N VAL A 61 -14.58 -22.33 -14.57
CA VAL A 61 -14.37 -22.61 -15.99
C VAL A 61 -13.47 -23.85 -16.15
N ALA A 62 -13.54 -24.54 -17.28
CA ALA A 62 -12.69 -25.71 -17.51
C ALA A 62 -11.18 -25.37 -17.55
N ASN A 63 -10.33 -26.38 -17.39
CA ASN A 63 -8.87 -26.22 -17.30
C ASN A 63 -8.29 -25.46 -18.50
N ASP A 64 -8.77 -25.79 -19.70
CA ASP A 64 -8.38 -25.21 -20.99
C ASP A 64 -9.15 -23.92 -21.35
N LYS A 65 -9.91 -23.32 -20.43
CA LYS A 65 -10.77 -22.14 -20.69
C LYS A 65 -10.34 -20.90 -19.91
N VAL A 66 -10.61 -19.72 -20.45
CA VAL A 66 -10.41 -18.43 -19.79
C VAL A 66 -11.75 -17.75 -19.55
N ARG A 67 -12.00 -17.28 -18.31
CA ARG A 67 -13.26 -16.58 -18.00
C ARG A 67 -13.28 -15.20 -18.64
N ARG A 68 -14.22 -14.96 -19.57
CA ARG A 68 -14.49 -13.65 -20.17
C ARG A 68 -15.52 -12.89 -19.32
N SER A 69 -15.39 -11.57 -19.28
CA SER A 69 -16.39 -10.68 -18.68
C SER A 69 -17.76 -10.86 -19.32
N SER A 70 -18.74 -11.26 -18.52
CA SER A 70 -20.15 -11.26 -18.93
C SER A 70 -20.75 -9.85 -19.02
N PHE A 71 -20.05 -8.84 -18.51
CA PHE A 71 -20.59 -7.50 -18.24
C PHE A 71 -20.01 -6.41 -19.14
N TYR A 72 -18.83 -6.61 -19.73
CA TYR A 72 -18.11 -5.58 -20.47
C TYR A 72 -17.39 -6.14 -21.70
N ASP A 73 -17.42 -5.37 -22.80
CA ASP A 73 -16.47 -5.49 -23.90
C ASP A 73 -15.54 -4.27 -23.91
N VAL A 74 -14.34 -4.45 -24.47
CA VAL A 74 -13.35 -3.38 -24.63
C VAL A 74 -12.78 -3.39 -26.05
N GLN A 75 -12.76 -2.22 -26.66
CA GLN A 75 -12.00 -1.96 -27.87
C GLN A 75 -11.03 -0.80 -27.68
N VAL A 76 -9.90 -0.83 -28.39
CA VAL A 76 -8.86 0.20 -28.32
C VAL A 76 -8.51 0.65 -29.73
N ALA A 77 -8.39 1.96 -29.93
CA ALA A 77 -7.91 2.59 -31.16
C ALA A 77 -6.80 3.58 -30.82
N THR A 78 -5.80 3.77 -31.69
CA THR A 78 -4.86 4.89 -31.50
C THR A 78 -5.61 6.22 -31.71
N ALA A 79 -5.22 7.26 -30.97
CA ALA A 79 -5.89 8.56 -31.05
C ALA A 79 -5.75 9.23 -32.43
N ALA A 80 -4.75 8.82 -33.21
CA ALA A 80 -4.57 9.21 -34.61
C ALA A 80 -5.54 8.52 -35.59
N ALA A 81 -6.11 7.36 -35.22
CA ALA A 81 -7.03 6.57 -36.05
C ALA A 81 -8.25 6.07 -35.25
N PRO A 82 -9.09 6.96 -34.67
CA PRO A 82 -10.17 6.61 -33.73
C PRO A 82 -11.34 5.81 -34.32
N GLY A 83 -11.33 5.56 -35.64
CA GLY A 83 -12.25 4.67 -36.35
C GLY A 83 -11.73 3.23 -36.48
N THR A 84 -10.41 3.01 -36.34
CA THR A 84 -9.78 1.68 -36.43
C THR A 84 -9.68 1.08 -35.04
N ARG A 85 -10.77 0.43 -34.62
CA ARG A 85 -10.91 -0.19 -33.30
C ARG A 85 -10.42 -1.64 -33.33
N TYR A 86 -9.72 -2.05 -32.28
CA TYR A 86 -9.25 -3.41 -32.08
C TYR A 86 -9.77 -3.95 -30.75
N ASP A 87 -10.29 -5.18 -30.75
CA ASP A 87 -10.77 -5.85 -29.55
C ASP A 87 -9.62 -6.10 -28.57
N SER A 88 -9.91 -5.94 -27.28
CA SER A 88 -9.00 -6.21 -26.18
C SER A 88 -9.71 -7.13 -25.19
N PHE A 89 -9.13 -8.30 -24.90
CA PHE A 89 -9.80 -9.29 -24.06
C PHE A 89 -10.16 -8.72 -22.67
N ALA A 90 -11.43 -8.84 -22.30
CA ALA A 90 -11.91 -8.54 -20.95
C ALA A 90 -11.98 -9.83 -20.15
N TYR A 91 -10.97 -10.08 -19.32
CA TYR A 91 -10.96 -11.14 -18.33
C TYR A 91 -12.00 -10.86 -17.24
N MET A 92 -12.35 -11.89 -16.46
CA MET A 92 -13.20 -11.73 -15.27
C MET A 92 -12.81 -12.71 -14.16
N SER A 93 -12.84 -12.21 -12.94
CA SER A 93 -12.73 -12.96 -11.70
C SER A 93 -14.05 -12.93 -10.94
N ILE A 94 -14.36 -14.03 -10.25
CA ILE A 94 -15.53 -14.14 -9.36
C ILE A 94 -15.12 -14.76 -8.01
N PRO A 95 -15.81 -14.41 -6.91
CA PRO A 95 -15.57 -14.98 -5.59
C PRO A 95 -15.46 -16.51 -5.59
N ARG A 96 -14.37 -17.01 -5.02
CA ARG A 96 -14.02 -18.45 -4.97
C ARG A 96 -14.00 -19.13 -6.34
N SER A 97 -13.83 -18.41 -7.45
CA SER A 97 -13.97 -18.94 -8.82
C SER A 97 -15.32 -19.65 -9.09
N GLY A 98 -16.35 -19.44 -8.26
CA GLY A 98 -17.61 -20.22 -8.27
C GLY A 98 -17.52 -21.62 -7.64
N LYS A 99 -16.41 -22.00 -7.00
CA LYS A 99 -16.22 -23.33 -6.36
C LYS A 99 -17.07 -23.55 -5.10
N GLY A 100 -17.48 -22.48 -4.43
CA GLY A 100 -17.93 -22.56 -3.04
C GLY A 100 -16.77 -22.90 -2.08
N LYS A 101 -17.09 -23.47 -0.92
CA LYS A 101 -16.11 -23.93 0.08
C LYS A 101 -15.86 -25.43 -0.11
N ILE A 102 -14.60 -25.84 -0.15
CA ILE A 102 -14.19 -27.24 -0.37
C ILE A 102 -13.23 -27.64 0.75
N GLY A 103 -13.61 -28.63 1.56
CA GLY A 103 -12.82 -29.10 2.70
C GLY A 103 -12.97 -28.30 4.00
N TYR A 104 -13.79 -27.25 4.03
CA TYR A 104 -14.02 -26.42 5.21
C TYR A 104 -15.41 -25.76 5.23
N THR A 105 -15.80 -25.27 6.42
CA THR A 105 -17.05 -24.51 6.64
C THR A 105 -16.82 -23.11 7.22
N LYS A 106 -15.65 -22.86 7.85
CA LYS A 106 -15.25 -21.57 8.45
C LYS A 106 -15.34 -20.41 7.46
N GLU A 107 -15.51 -19.18 7.95
CA GLU A 107 -15.47 -17.98 7.10
C GLU A 107 -14.10 -17.85 6.40
N ASP A 108 -14.11 -17.38 5.16
CA ASP A 108 -12.91 -17.25 4.32
C ASP A 108 -12.75 -15.84 3.71
N GLY A 109 -13.60 -14.89 4.10
CA GLY A 109 -13.59 -13.50 3.64
C GLY A 109 -14.41 -13.25 2.37
N ALA A 110 -14.72 -14.29 1.59
CA ALA A 110 -15.49 -14.17 0.36
C ALA A 110 -17.01 -14.37 0.57
N GLU A 111 -17.52 -14.35 1.81
CA GLU A 111 -18.94 -14.49 2.15
C GLU A 111 -19.80 -13.39 1.51
N PHE A 112 -19.43 -12.13 1.77
CA PHE A 112 -20.20 -10.99 1.28
C PHE A 112 -20.08 -10.84 -0.24
N SER A 113 -18.87 -10.97 -0.76
CA SER A 113 -18.61 -10.82 -2.20
C SER A 113 -19.35 -11.89 -3.02
N ALA A 114 -19.35 -13.15 -2.58
CA ALA A 114 -20.11 -14.20 -3.25
C ALA A 114 -21.62 -14.05 -3.11
N SER A 115 -22.14 -13.80 -1.90
CA SER A 115 -23.59 -13.66 -1.70
C SER A 115 -24.18 -12.42 -2.40
N SER A 116 -23.36 -11.40 -2.63
CA SER A 116 -23.68 -10.20 -3.40
C SER A 116 -23.44 -10.34 -4.92
N ASN A 117 -22.96 -11.49 -5.40
CA ASN A 117 -22.56 -11.70 -6.80
C ASN A 117 -21.61 -10.59 -7.33
N LEU A 118 -20.61 -10.21 -6.52
CA LEU A 118 -19.60 -9.24 -6.95
C LEU A 118 -18.67 -9.89 -7.98
N THR A 119 -18.20 -9.13 -8.95
CA THR A 119 -17.19 -9.60 -9.93
C THR A 119 -16.14 -8.53 -10.21
N MET A 120 -14.98 -8.97 -10.70
CA MET A 120 -13.90 -8.07 -11.12
C MET A 120 -13.44 -8.43 -12.52
N SER A 121 -13.86 -7.62 -13.49
CA SER A 121 -13.40 -7.69 -14.87
C SER A 121 -12.20 -6.78 -15.07
N TRP A 122 -11.29 -7.17 -15.97
CA TRP A 122 -10.20 -6.29 -16.39
C TRP A 122 -9.82 -6.54 -17.85
N SER A 123 -9.35 -5.49 -18.53
CA SER A 123 -8.66 -5.63 -19.81
C SER A 123 -7.27 -5.01 -19.75
N SER A 124 -6.35 -5.55 -20.52
CA SER A 124 -4.98 -5.08 -20.59
C SER A 124 -4.53 -5.04 -22.04
N PHE A 125 -3.79 -3.98 -22.38
CA PHE A 125 -3.20 -3.79 -23.70
C PHE A 125 -1.88 -3.03 -23.55
N GLN A 126 -1.00 -3.13 -24.54
CA GLN A 126 0.22 -2.33 -24.59
C GLN A 126 0.06 -1.15 -25.54
N TYR A 127 0.59 0.02 -25.18
CA TYR A 127 0.53 1.23 -26.00
C TYR A 127 1.82 2.06 -25.96
N ALA A 128 2.05 2.85 -27.01
CA ALA A 128 3.17 3.78 -27.15
C ALA A 128 2.76 5.17 -27.70
N ALA A 129 1.46 5.43 -27.77
CA ALA A 129 0.85 6.69 -28.21
C ALA A 129 -0.52 6.85 -27.52
N ASP A 130 -1.09 8.06 -27.49
CA ASP A 130 -2.46 8.29 -27.02
C ASP A 130 -3.45 7.30 -27.67
N VAL A 131 -4.40 6.79 -26.90
CA VAL A 131 -5.47 5.89 -27.38
C VAL A 131 -6.85 6.38 -27.00
N TRP A 132 -7.86 5.92 -27.73
CA TRP A 132 -9.24 5.87 -27.29
C TRP A 132 -9.56 4.44 -26.87
N VAL A 133 -10.11 4.29 -25.67
CA VAL A 133 -10.63 3.02 -25.14
C VAL A 133 -12.14 3.11 -25.12
N ASP A 134 -12.80 2.28 -25.90
CA ASP A 134 -14.25 2.12 -25.91
C ASP A 134 -14.60 0.98 -24.96
N VAL A 135 -15.49 1.23 -23.99
CA VAL A 135 -15.99 0.25 -23.03
C VAL A 135 -17.51 0.18 -23.15
N SER A 136 -18.03 -1.00 -23.46
CA SER A 136 -19.46 -1.24 -23.72
C SER A 136 -20.08 -2.11 -22.63
N LEU A 137 -21.21 -1.69 -22.08
CA LEU A 137 -21.92 -2.42 -21.02
C LEU A 137 -22.84 -3.51 -21.60
N ARG A 138 -22.54 -4.78 -21.32
CA ARG A 138 -23.24 -5.95 -21.88
C ARG A 138 -24.54 -6.33 -21.17
N THR A 139 -24.96 -5.61 -20.13
CA THR A 139 -26.11 -5.98 -19.27
C THR A 139 -27.47 -5.61 -19.85
N GLY A 140 -27.51 -4.83 -20.94
CA GLY A 140 -28.74 -4.25 -21.48
C GLY A 140 -29.29 -3.07 -20.67
N GLN A 141 -28.58 -2.63 -19.63
CA GLN A 141 -28.82 -1.33 -19.00
C GLN A 141 -28.17 -0.24 -19.86
N SER A 142 -28.75 0.96 -19.83
CA SER A 142 -28.26 2.10 -20.60
C SER A 142 -27.76 3.27 -19.74
N ILE A 143 -26.94 4.10 -20.36
CA ILE A 143 -26.50 5.42 -19.91
C ILE A 143 -26.94 6.49 -20.91
N SER A 144 -27.20 7.69 -20.40
CA SER A 144 -27.67 8.86 -21.17
C SER A 144 -26.60 9.95 -21.33
N SER A 145 -25.51 9.87 -20.55
CA SER A 145 -24.36 10.78 -20.61
C SER A 145 -23.08 10.04 -20.20
N ALA A 146 -21.95 10.44 -20.78
CA ALA A 146 -20.63 9.99 -20.34
C ALA A 146 -20.31 10.37 -18.89
N ASP A 147 -21.04 11.31 -18.28
CA ASP A 147 -20.91 11.64 -16.86
C ASP A 147 -21.48 10.58 -15.91
N GLN A 148 -22.34 9.70 -16.42
CA GLN A 148 -22.80 8.50 -15.72
C GLN A 148 -21.74 7.38 -15.70
N VAL A 149 -20.56 7.60 -16.31
CA VAL A 149 -19.39 6.76 -16.11
C VAL A 149 -18.30 7.54 -15.39
N LYS A 150 -17.91 7.09 -14.19
CA LYS A 150 -16.78 7.64 -13.45
C LYS A 150 -15.50 6.87 -13.80
N ILE A 151 -14.37 7.56 -13.66
CA ILE A 151 -13.03 6.98 -13.78
C ILE A 151 -12.36 7.15 -12.43
N LYS A 152 -11.77 6.08 -11.89
CA LYS A 152 -10.92 6.17 -10.69
C LYS A 152 -9.51 5.62 -10.95
N PRO A 153 -8.42 6.26 -10.51
CA PRO A 153 -8.40 7.45 -9.66
C PRO A 153 -8.99 8.70 -10.33
N SER A 154 -9.87 9.43 -9.65
CA SER A 154 -10.60 10.57 -10.23
C SER A 154 -9.68 11.72 -10.65
N SER A 155 -8.50 11.79 -10.01
CA SER A 155 -7.40 12.69 -10.38
C SER A 155 -6.89 12.53 -11.82
N LEU A 156 -7.15 11.40 -12.49
CA LEU A 156 -6.77 11.19 -13.90
C LEU A 156 -7.53 12.11 -14.86
N ASN A 157 -8.77 12.49 -14.52
CA ASN A 157 -9.62 13.43 -15.26
C ASN A 157 -9.63 13.23 -16.80
N PHE A 158 -9.68 11.98 -17.25
CA PHE A 158 -9.64 11.65 -18.68
C PHE A 158 -10.87 12.18 -19.42
N ALA A 159 -10.66 12.65 -20.64
CA ALA A 159 -11.74 13.06 -21.52
C ALA A 159 -12.61 11.85 -21.89
N LYS A 160 -13.94 11.99 -21.72
CA LYS A 160 -14.91 10.95 -22.05
C LYS A 160 -15.89 11.45 -23.11
N GLN A 161 -16.39 10.53 -23.92
CA GLN A 161 -17.44 10.74 -24.91
C GLN A 161 -18.46 9.62 -24.79
N LEU A 162 -19.75 9.94 -24.95
CA LEU A 162 -20.79 8.93 -25.12
C LEU A 162 -20.80 8.52 -26.59
N VAL A 163 -20.67 7.23 -26.88
CA VAL A 163 -20.74 6.72 -28.27
C VAL A 163 -22.18 6.42 -28.64
N ASP A 164 -22.89 5.76 -27.72
CA ASP A 164 -24.28 5.31 -27.84
C ASP A 164 -24.85 5.05 -26.44
N GLY A 165 -25.96 4.32 -26.33
CA GLY A 165 -26.67 4.09 -25.07
C GLY A 165 -25.99 3.16 -24.07
N ASP A 166 -24.93 2.42 -24.44
CA ASP A 166 -24.22 1.50 -23.53
C ASP A 166 -22.69 1.64 -23.56
N THR A 167 -22.15 2.40 -24.53
CA THR A 167 -20.72 2.53 -24.77
C THR A 167 -20.18 3.92 -24.42
N VAL A 168 -19.19 3.94 -23.53
CA VAL A 168 -18.35 5.13 -23.27
C VAL A 168 -17.01 5.01 -23.98
N ARG A 169 -16.52 6.13 -24.49
CA ARG A 169 -15.21 6.28 -25.13
C ARG A 169 -14.32 7.17 -24.28
N ILE A 170 -13.15 6.68 -23.88
CA ILE A 170 -12.25 7.31 -22.91
C ILE A 170 -10.91 7.61 -23.59
N LYS A 171 -10.44 8.87 -23.56
CA LYS A 171 -9.10 9.21 -24.07
C LYS A 171 -8.06 8.91 -23.00
N VAL A 172 -7.20 7.92 -23.25
CA VAL A 172 -6.08 7.59 -22.36
C VAL A 172 -4.80 8.14 -23.00
N PRO A 173 -4.16 9.17 -22.41
CA PRO A 173 -2.92 9.72 -22.93
C PRO A 173 -1.76 8.73 -22.74
N TYR A 174 -0.74 8.81 -23.59
CA TYR A 174 0.47 8.01 -23.36
C TYR A 174 1.25 8.48 -22.13
N SER A 175 1.66 7.51 -21.32
CA SER A 175 2.53 7.69 -20.17
C SER A 175 3.54 6.55 -20.12
N GLN A 176 4.79 6.85 -19.80
CA GLN A 176 5.82 5.82 -19.55
C GLN A 176 5.51 4.96 -18.32
N ALA A 177 4.66 5.44 -17.40
CA ALA A 177 4.10 4.63 -16.32
C ALA A 177 2.92 3.75 -16.78
N GLY A 178 2.31 4.05 -17.93
CA GLY A 178 0.95 3.61 -18.26
C GLY A 178 -0.10 4.11 -17.26
N HIS A 179 -1.31 3.59 -17.37
CA HIS A 179 -2.42 3.88 -16.45
C HIS A 179 -3.16 2.60 -16.05
N ARG A 180 -3.51 2.48 -14.77
CA ARG A 180 -4.41 1.44 -14.24
C ARG A 180 -5.58 2.13 -13.55
N PHE A 181 -6.79 1.92 -14.06
CA PHE A 181 -7.96 2.67 -13.63
C PHE A 181 -9.26 1.86 -13.72
N SER A 182 -10.22 2.25 -12.88
CA SER A 182 -11.60 1.78 -12.81
C SER A 182 -12.48 2.53 -13.82
N VAL A 183 -13.43 1.82 -14.43
CA VAL A 183 -14.49 2.38 -15.28
C VAL A 183 -15.84 2.03 -14.65
N GLU A 184 -16.54 3.02 -14.13
CA GLU A 184 -17.64 2.84 -13.18
C GLU A 184 -18.95 3.37 -13.75
N PHE A 185 -19.72 2.49 -14.37
CA PHE A 185 -21.06 2.79 -14.88
C PHE A 185 -22.05 2.94 -13.73
N GLU A 186 -22.77 4.06 -13.67
CA GLU A 186 -23.77 4.35 -12.63
C GLU A 186 -24.82 3.22 -12.46
N PRO A 187 -25.38 2.61 -13.52
CA PRO A 187 -26.31 1.48 -13.39
C PRO A 187 -25.71 0.20 -12.79
N GLN A 188 -24.38 0.12 -12.66
CA GLN A 188 -23.66 -1.00 -12.04
C GLN A 188 -23.29 -0.72 -10.58
N LEU A 189 -23.46 0.50 -10.07
CA LEU A 189 -23.13 0.84 -8.70
C LEU A 189 -24.07 0.14 -7.70
N TYR A 190 -23.51 -0.26 -6.57
CA TYR A 190 -24.25 -0.68 -5.39
C TYR A 190 -23.59 -0.14 -4.12
N THR A 191 -24.34 -0.10 -3.03
CA THR A 191 -23.82 0.27 -1.71
C THR A 191 -23.73 -0.96 -0.83
N ALA A 192 -22.56 -1.19 -0.24
CA ALA A 192 -22.36 -2.12 0.86
C ALA A 192 -22.74 -1.44 2.18
N TYR A 193 -23.51 -2.12 3.03
CA TYR A 193 -23.92 -1.66 4.35
C TYR A 193 -23.45 -2.63 5.41
N ASN A 194 -23.12 -2.16 6.62
CA ASN A 194 -23.01 -3.00 7.80
C ASN A 194 -24.40 -3.08 8.48
N ASP A 195 -24.86 -4.29 8.77
CA ASP A 195 -26.15 -4.57 9.44
C ASP A 195 -26.15 -4.25 10.95
N MET A 196 -24.98 -3.90 11.50
CA MET A 196 -24.75 -3.60 12.91
C MET A 196 -25.10 -4.73 13.88
N SER A 197 -25.20 -5.97 13.37
CA SER A 197 -25.56 -7.17 14.14
C SER A 197 -24.52 -7.52 15.21
N GLY A 198 -24.91 -8.46 16.09
CA GLY A 198 -24.07 -8.93 17.20
C GLY A 198 -23.91 -7.93 18.36
N PRO A 199 -23.20 -8.32 19.43
CA PRO A 199 -22.87 -7.45 20.56
C PRO A 199 -21.94 -6.29 20.16
N ALA A 200 -21.59 -5.41 21.11
CA ALA A 200 -20.79 -4.21 20.86
C ALA A 200 -19.32 -4.51 20.46
N ASN A 201 -18.82 -5.70 20.80
CA ASN A 201 -17.49 -6.21 20.43
C ASN A 201 -17.52 -7.07 19.15
N ASP A 202 -18.63 -7.08 18.41
CA ASP A 202 -18.77 -7.78 17.14
C ASP A 202 -18.61 -6.81 15.95
N ALA A 203 -18.17 -7.36 14.82
CA ALA A 203 -17.94 -6.66 13.57
C ALA A 203 -19.23 -6.12 12.92
N GLY A 204 -20.37 -6.74 13.23
CA GLY A 204 -21.54 -6.76 12.35
C GLY A 204 -21.24 -7.53 11.06
N LYS A 205 -22.14 -7.51 10.08
CA LYS A 205 -21.93 -8.16 8.78
C LYS A 205 -22.30 -7.25 7.62
N LEU A 206 -21.60 -7.43 6.49
CA LEU A 206 -21.91 -6.72 5.27
C LEU A 206 -23.16 -7.27 4.59
N THR A 207 -24.00 -6.37 4.08
CA THR A 207 -25.23 -6.65 3.34
C THR A 207 -25.46 -5.59 2.25
N THR A 208 -26.27 -5.90 1.25
CA THR A 208 -26.74 -4.92 0.26
C THR A 208 -28.08 -4.28 0.64
N ALA A 209 -28.68 -4.70 1.76
CA ALA A 209 -29.96 -4.19 2.21
C ALA A 209 -29.82 -2.77 2.82
N SER A 210 -30.47 -1.78 2.19
CA SER A 210 -30.61 -0.43 2.72
C SER A 210 -31.74 -0.35 3.76
N GLY A 211 -31.59 0.48 4.79
CA GLY A 211 -32.60 0.69 5.83
C GLY A 211 -32.39 -0.21 7.05
N GLY A 212 -33.42 -0.38 7.89
CA GLY A 212 -33.37 -1.27 9.07
C GLY A 212 -32.41 -0.87 10.21
N GLY A 213 -31.74 0.28 10.11
CA GLY A 213 -30.66 0.69 11.03
C GLY A 213 -29.25 0.40 10.50
N ASN A 214 -29.15 -0.25 9.33
CA ASN A 214 -27.89 -0.56 8.65
C ASN A 214 -27.14 0.73 8.27
N ARG A 215 -25.80 0.67 8.27
CA ARG A 215 -24.93 1.81 8.01
C ARG A 215 -24.20 1.66 6.68
N ALA A 216 -24.31 2.63 5.78
CA ALA A 216 -23.57 2.59 4.53
C ALA A 216 -22.06 2.62 4.78
N ILE A 217 -21.33 1.68 4.16
CA ILE A 217 -19.88 1.53 4.27
C ILE A 217 -19.20 2.11 3.04
N HIS A 218 -19.61 1.70 1.85
CA HIS A 218 -19.01 2.15 0.60
C HIS A 218 -19.95 1.94 -0.59
N THR A 219 -19.73 2.70 -1.67
CA THR A 219 -20.44 2.57 -2.95
C THR A 219 -19.43 2.33 -4.07
N GLU A 220 -19.63 1.26 -4.84
CA GLU A 220 -18.73 0.80 -5.89
C GLU A 220 -19.50 -0.01 -6.95
N PRO A 221 -18.93 -0.28 -8.13
CA PRO A 221 -19.53 -1.21 -9.10
C PRO A 221 -19.68 -2.63 -8.53
N ARG A 222 -20.85 -3.24 -8.72
CA ARG A 222 -21.10 -4.66 -8.40
C ARG A 222 -20.26 -5.57 -9.30
N ASN A 223 -20.21 -5.25 -10.58
CA ASN A 223 -19.31 -5.84 -11.55
C ASN A 223 -18.31 -4.78 -11.93
N SER A 224 -17.10 -4.85 -11.38
CA SER A 224 -16.06 -3.84 -11.61
C SER A 224 -15.35 -4.05 -12.94
N MET A 225 -14.82 -2.96 -13.50
CA MET A 225 -14.12 -2.98 -14.79
C MET A 225 -12.81 -2.20 -14.72
N MET A 226 -11.68 -2.90 -14.66
CA MET A 226 -10.35 -2.29 -14.72
C MET A 226 -9.84 -2.19 -16.15
N VAL A 227 -9.14 -1.10 -16.45
CA VAL A 227 -8.33 -0.95 -17.66
C VAL A 227 -6.88 -0.76 -17.26
N PHE A 228 -6.00 -1.65 -17.76
CA PHE A 228 -4.55 -1.58 -17.60
C PHE A 228 -3.93 -1.22 -18.95
N ALA A 229 -3.72 0.08 -19.18
CA ALA A 229 -3.07 0.64 -20.36
C ALA A 229 -1.56 0.70 -20.11
N GLU A 230 -0.82 -0.28 -20.61
CA GLU A 230 0.54 -0.55 -20.17
C GLU A 230 1.59 -0.12 -21.20
N PRO A 231 2.72 0.49 -20.80
CA PRO A 231 3.71 0.97 -21.75
C PRO A 231 4.30 -0.20 -22.54
N ALA A 232 4.39 -0.07 -23.86
CA ALA A 232 5.20 -0.99 -24.65
C ALA A 232 6.69 -0.82 -24.24
N PRO A 233 7.39 -1.88 -23.81
CA PRO A 233 8.79 -1.77 -23.42
C PRO A 233 9.65 -1.51 -24.67
N ALA A 234 10.62 -0.61 -24.55
CA ALA A 234 11.48 -0.18 -25.66
C ALA A 234 12.92 0.06 -25.20
N GLY A 235 13.87 -0.05 -26.13
CA GLY A 235 15.30 0.13 -25.85
C GLY A 235 15.79 -0.79 -24.72
N ALA A 236 16.60 -0.25 -23.80
CA ALA A 236 17.18 -1.02 -22.69
C ALA A 236 16.14 -1.65 -21.74
N GLU A 237 14.92 -1.10 -21.64
CA GLU A 237 13.85 -1.73 -20.86
C GLU A 237 13.26 -2.96 -21.59
N LEU A 238 13.27 -2.99 -22.93
CA LEU A 238 12.91 -4.19 -23.69
C LEU A 238 13.91 -5.32 -23.44
N ASP A 239 15.21 -5.02 -23.55
CA ASP A 239 16.30 -6.00 -23.30
C ASP A 239 16.31 -6.50 -21.85
N ARG A 240 15.89 -5.65 -20.89
CA ARG A 240 15.74 -6.03 -19.48
C ARG A 240 14.51 -6.92 -19.26
N LEU A 241 13.38 -6.64 -19.90
CA LEU A 241 12.07 -7.18 -19.53
C LEU A 241 11.54 -8.30 -20.42
N VAL A 242 12.07 -8.45 -21.63
CA VAL A 242 11.66 -9.50 -22.57
C VAL A 242 12.88 -10.38 -22.91
N PRO A 243 12.84 -11.68 -22.60
CA PRO A 243 13.97 -12.57 -22.87
C PRO A 243 14.16 -12.80 -24.37
N THR A 244 15.43 -12.75 -24.78
CA THR A 244 15.90 -13.04 -26.15
C THR A 244 16.76 -14.31 -26.14
N PRO A 245 17.12 -14.89 -27.31
CA PRO A 245 18.06 -16.02 -27.37
C PRO A 245 19.44 -15.73 -26.73
N ALA A 246 19.82 -14.45 -26.58
CA ALA A 246 21.04 -14.04 -25.87
C ALA A 246 20.90 -13.99 -24.35
N SER A 247 19.69 -14.12 -23.80
CA SER A 247 19.41 -14.04 -22.35
C SER A 247 19.74 -15.34 -21.59
N GLY A 248 19.71 -16.48 -22.29
CA GLY A 248 19.93 -17.81 -21.74
C GLY A 248 19.14 -18.90 -22.47
N SER A 249 19.41 -20.15 -22.12
CA SER A 249 18.61 -21.29 -22.59
C SER A 249 17.14 -21.14 -22.16
N THR A 250 16.21 -21.38 -23.08
CA THR A 250 14.78 -21.08 -22.89
C THR A 250 13.89 -22.28 -23.16
N TYR A 251 13.15 -22.72 -22.15
CA TYR A 251 12.08 -23.70 -22.25
C TYR A 251 10.76 -22.99 -22.59
N TYR A 252 10.06 -23.51 -23.59
CA TYR A 252 8.73 -23.03 -24.00
C TYR A 252 7.68 -24.10 -23.65
N PRO A 253 6.90 -23.93 -22.56
CA PRO A 253 5.84 -24.88 -22.23
C PRO A 253 4.81 -24.95 -23.39
N PRO A 254 4.29 -26.14 -23.74
CA PRO A 254 3.13 -26.26 -24.60
C PRO A 254 1.88 -25.76 -23.88
N GLN A 255 0.88 -25.26 -24.63
CA GLN A 255 -0.43 -24.91 -24.05
C GLN A 255 -1.11 -26.15 -23.45
N GLY A 256 -1.97 -25.93 -22.45
CA GLY A 256 -2.63 -27.00 -21.70
C GLY A 256 -1.94 -27.32 -20.37
N GLN A 257 -1.86 -28.61 -20.01
CA GLN A 257 -1.37 -29.01 -18.69
C GLN A 257 0.15 -28.85 -18.55
N VAL A 258 0.58 -28.19 -17.47
CA VAL A 258 1.99 -27.93 -17.16
C VAL A 258 2.31 -28.44 -15.75
N THR A 259 2.95 -29.61 -15.66
CA THR A 259 3.30 -30.28 -14.40
C THR A 259 4.78 -30.69 -14.30
N ASN A 260 5.60 -30.34 -15.30
CA ASN A 260 6.98 -30.81 -15.46
C ASN A 260 8.05 -29.72 -15.32
N LEU A 261 7.68 -28.50 -14.87
CA LEU A 261 8.65 -27.39 -14.73
C LEU A 261 9.73 -27.64 -13.68
N ASN A 262 9.55 -28.64 -12.82
CA ASN A 262 10.49 -29.05 -11.78
C ASN A 262 11.68 -29.90 -12.29
N THR A 263 11.72 -30.25 -13.58
CA THR A 263 12.80 -31.09 -14.16
C THR A 263 13.47 -30.49 -15.40
N ILE A 264 13.07 -29.28 -15.83
CA ILE A 264 13.67 -28.60 -16.98
C ILE A 264 15.15 -28.26 -16.74
N THR A 265 15.93 -28.14 -17.81
CA THR A 265 17.39 -27.88 -17.75
C THR A 265 17.77 -26.44 -18.13
N GLU A 266 16.79 -25.69 -18.62
CA GLU A 266 16.90 -24.35 -19.17
C GLU A 266 16.87 -23.28 -18.06
N GLU A 267 17.40 -22.10 -18.38
CA GLU A 267 17.49 -20.95 -17.46
C GLU A 267 16.22 -20.08 -17.45
N ILE A 268 15.42 -20.15 -18.51
CA ILE A 268 14.27 -19.27 -18.77
C ILE A 268 13.03 -20.13 -19.05
N VAL A 269 11.91 -19.84 -18.40
CA VAL A 269 10.59 -20.38 -18.76
C VAL A 269 9.80 -19.29 -19.49
N TYR A 270 9.49 -19.51 -20.77
CA TYR A 270 8.76 -18.56 -21.60
C TYR A 270 7.37 -19.09 -21.93
N PHE A 271 6.35 -18.53 -21.28
CA PHE A 271 4.95 -18.76 -21.65
C PHE A 271 4.57 -17.83 -22.80
N ARG A 272 4.22 -18.41 -23.95
CA ARG A 272 3.74 -17.70 -25.15
C ARG A 272 2.25 -17.33 -24.97
N PRO A 273 1.65 -16.51 -25.84
CA PRO A 273 0.21 -16.30 -25.82
C PRO A 273 -0.55 -17.64 -25.90
N GLY A 274 -1.57 -17.81 -25.05
CA GLY A 274 -2.23 -19.10 -24.84
C GLY A 274 -2.60 -19.38 -23.39
N THR A 275 -3.27 -20.52 -23.16
CA THR A 275 -3.71 -20.96 -21.83
C THR A 275 -2.93 -22.16 -21.34
N TYR A 276 -2.56 -22.12 -20.05
CA TYR A 276 -1.75 -23.12 -19.37
C TYR A 276 -2.36 -23.43 -18.00
N TYR A 277 -2.25 -24.65 -17.49
CA TYR A 277 -2.78 -24.99 -16.17
C TYR A 277 -1.96 -26.03 -15.40
N MET A 278 -1.78 -25.78 -14.10
CA MET A 278 -1.05 -26.63 -13.17
C MET A 278 -1.95 -27.63 -12.42
N THR A 279 -3.28 -27.46 -12.51
CA THR A 279 -4.31 -28.12 -11.67
C THR A 279 -4.29 -27.65 -10.22
N SER A 280 -5.33 -27.99 -9.45
CA SER A 280 -5.44 -27.66 -8.02
C SER A 280 -4.43 -28.37 -7.13
N LYS A 281 -3.64 -29.31 -7.66
CA LYS A 281 -2.78 -30.26 -6.91
C LYS A 281 -1.28 -30.13 -7.18
N TYR A 282 -0.85 -29.06 -7.83
CA TYR A 282 0.56 -28.80 -8.15
C TYR A 282 0.81 -27.30 -8.28
N HIS A 283 2.02 -26.86 -7.92
CA HIS A 283 2.58 -25.55 -8.28
C HIS A 283 4.02 -25.74 -8.76
N ALA A 284 4.53 -24.81 -9.56
CA ALA A 284 5.85 -24.95 -10.17
C ALA A 284 6.98 -24.73 -9.15
N LEU A 285 7.65 -25.82 -8.78
CA LEU A 285 8.89 -25.82 -8.00
C LEU A 285 10.08 -25.73 -8.96
N LEU A 286 10.64 -24.54 -9.17
CA LEU A 286 11.63 -24.32 -10.23
C LEU A 286 13.04 -24.86 -9.89
N PRO A 287 13.73 -25.52 -10.83
CA PRO A 287 15.13 -25.91 -10.69
C PRO A 287 16.07 -24.72 -10.48
N LYS A 288 17.20 -24.94 -9.79
CA LYS A 288 18.17 -23.90 -9.42
C LYS A 288 18.69 -23.03 -10.58
N GLN A 289 18.77 -23.58 -11.79
CA GLN A 289 19.21 -22.88 -12.99
C GLN A 289 18.19 -21.87 -13.52
N VAL A 290 16.90 -22.02 -13.18
CA VAL A 290 15.86 -21.11 -13.65
C VAL A 290 15.99 -19.77 -12.94
N LYS A 291 16.36 -18.74 -13.72
CA LYS A 291 16.54 -17.36 -13.26
C LYS A 291 15.43 -16.43 -13.75
N TRP A 292 14.65 -16.85 -14.76
CA TRP A 292 13.64 -15.99 -15.40
C TRP A 292 12.37 -16.77 -15.76
N VAL A 293 11.21 -16.27 -15.31
CA VAL A 293 9.91 -16.62 -15.90
C VAL A 293 9.37 -15.43 -16.67
N TYR A 294 8.96 -15.65 -17.92
CA TYR A 294 8.34 -14.64 -18.77
C TYR A 294 6.92 -15.04 -19.15
N LEU A 295 5.95 -14.17 -18.86
CA LEU A 295 4.55 -14.31 -19.24
C LEU A 295 4.24 -13.33 -20.38
N ALA A 296 4.17 -13.82 -21.61
CA ALA A 296 3.89 -12.96 -22.76
C ALA A 296 2.51 -12.25 -22.62
N PRO A 297 2.32 -11.07 -23.24
CA PRO A 297 0.99 -10.48 -23.41
C PRO A 297 0.04 -11.49 -24.06
N GLY A 298 -1.07 -11.81 -23.41
CA GLY A 298 -1.99 -12.88 -23.83
C GLY A 298 -1.64 -14.30 -23.36
N ALA A 299 -0.62 -14.49 -22.52
CA ALA A 299 -0.44 -15.73 -21.76
C ALA A 299 -1.36 -15.74 -20.52
N TYR A 300 -2.04 -16.85 -20.26
CA TYR A 300 -2.87 -17.07 -19.08
C TYR A 300 -2.48 -18.39 -18.41
N VAL A 301 -1.78 -18.30 -17.28
CA VAL A 301 -1.23 -19.47 -16.57
C VAL A 301 -2.01 -19.70 -15.29
N LYS A 302 -2.78 -20.78 -15.19
CA LYS A 302 -3.43 -21.21 -13.95
C LYS A 302 -2.43 -21.97 -13.10
N GLY A 303 -2.00 -21.41 -11.99
CA GLY A 303 -1.00 -22.00 -11.11
C GLY A 303 -0.23 -20.96 -10.30
N ALA A 304 0.84 -21.42 -9.64
CA ALA A 304 1.71 -20.63 -8.79
C ALA A 304 3.18 -21.05 -9.01
N ILE A 305 4.13 -20.18 -8.63
CA ILE A 305 5.56 -20.37 -8.94
C ILE A 305 6.42 -20.14 -7.69
N ARG A 306 7.29 -21.11 -7.39
CA ARG A 306 8.31 -21.02 -6.35
C ARG A 306 9.70 -21.19 -6.96
N PHE A 307 10.64 -20.37 -6.50
CA PHE A 307 12.08 -20.49 -6.73
C PHE A 307 12.74 -21.04 -5.45
N PRO A 308 12.73 -22.36 -5.20
CA PRO A 308 13.17 -22.98 -3.93
C PRO A 308 14.69 -23.04 -3.75
N ASN A 309 15.47 -22.37 -4.61
CA ASN A 309 16.92 -22.32 -4.54
C ASN A 309 17.36 -20.86 -4.60
N ASP A 310 18.32 -20.51 -3.77
CA ASP A 310 18.85 -19.16 -3.50
C ASP A 310 20.13 -18.83 -4.30
N THR A 311 20.42 -19.60 -5.35
CA THR A 311 21.72 -19.53 -6.04
C THR A 311 21.88 -18.36 -7.01
N GLN A 312 20.79 -17.79 -7.53
CA GLN A 312 20.87 -16.73 -8.55
C GLN A 312 21.15 -15.37 -7.92
N GLY A 313 21.98 -14.54 -8.57
CA GLY A 313 22.17 -13.13 -8.15
C GLY A 313 21.03 -12.21 -8.63
N LEU A 314 20.31 -12.62 -9.68
CA LEU A 314 19.17 -11.90 -10.24
C LEU A 314 18.10 -12.91 -10.66
N TYR A 315 16.91 -12.78 -10.08
CA TYR A 315 15.69 -13.42 -10.54
C TYR A 315 14.85 -12.43 -11.36
N LYS A 316 14.02 -12.95 -12.26
CA LYS A 316 13.08 -12.16 -13.05
C LYS A 316 11.73 -12.86 -13.19
N VAL A 317 10.65 -12.13 -12.96
CA VAL A 317 9.28 -12.54 -13.31
C VAL A 317 8.64 -11.37 -14.05
N THR A 318 8.59 -11.45 -15.39
CA THR A 318 8.28 -10.27 -16.23
C THR A 318 7.26 -10.58 -17.34
N GLY A 319 6.71 -9.51 -17.93
CA GLY A 319 5.78 -9.57 -19.06
C GLY A 319 4.30 -9.42 -18.67
N TYR A 320 3.46 -9.04 -19.63
CA TYR A 320 2.07 -8.64 -19.41
C TYR A 320 1.04 -9.79 -19.50
N GLY A 321 1.46 -11.01 -19.14
CA GLY A 321 0.55 -12.15 -18.97
C GLY A 321 -0.08 -12.22 -17.58
N VAL A 322 -0.95 -13.22 -17.38
CA VAL A 322 -1.68 -13.48 -16.13
C VAL A 322 -1.19 -14.77 -15.47
N LEU A 323 -1.00 -14.74 -14.15
CA LEU A 323 -0.81 -15.91 -13.29
C LEU A 323 -2.00 -16.02 -12.33
N SER A 324 -2.82 -17.07 -12.48
CA SER A 324 -4.13 -17.21 -11.83
C SER A 324 -4.16 -18.37 -10.82
N GLY A 325 -4.53 -18.08 -9.57
CA GLY A 325 -4.70 -19.06 -8.50
C GLY A 325 -6.07 -19.73 -8.50
N GLU A 326 -6.93 -19.48 -9.50
CA GLU A 326 -8.33 -19.93 -9.60
C GLU A 326 -8.57 -21.44 -9.44
N GLN A 327 -7.54 -22.28 -9.55
CA GLN A 327 -7.65 -23.73 -9.33
C GLN A 327 -7.46 -24.13 -7.86
N TYR A 328 -6.72 -23.36 -7.07
CA TYR A 328 -6.45 -23.68 -5.65
C TYR A 328 -7.65 -23.37 -4.75
N VAL A 329 -7.78 -24.09 -3.64
CA VAL A 329 -8.74 -23.76 -2.58
C VAL A 329 -8.17 -22.65 -1.67
N TYR A 330 -9.03 -21.98 -0.90
CA TYR A 330 -8.58 -21.11 0.18
C TYR A 330 -7.67 -21.86 1.14
N GLU A 331 -6.54 -21.26 1.55
CA GLU A 331 -5.51 -21.92 2.36
C GLU A 331 -5.14 -23.32 1.81
N ALA A 332 -4.91 -23.43 0.50
CA ALA A 332 -4.39 -24.65 -0.13
C ALA A 332 -2.99 -24.96 0.42
N ASP A 333 -2.88 -26.00 1.25
CA ASP A 333 -1.67 -26.32 2.01
C ASP A 333 -0.85 -27.40 1.31
N THR A 334 0.42 -27.10 1.00
CA THR A 334 1.33 -28.09 0.39
C THR A 334 1.61 -29.28 1.31
N ASN A 335 1.49 -29.13 2.63
CA ASN A 335 1.59 -30.21 3.60
C ASN A 335 0.33 -31.11 3.61
N ASN A 336 -0.81 -30.61 3.13
CA ASN A 336 -2.08 -31.33 3.05
C ASN A 336 -2.49 -31.59 1.58
N ASN A 337 -1.53 -31.93 0.72
CA ASN A 337 -1.77 -32.25 -0.70
C ASN A 337 -2.59 -31.18 -1.45
N TYR A 338 -2.38 -29.89 -1.16
CA TYR A 338 -3.12 -28.74 -1.71
C TYR A 338 -4.63 -28.74 -1.42
N ASP A 339 -5.12 -29.59 -0.51
CA ASP A 339 -6.42 -29.38 0.13
C ASP A 339 -6.31 -28.24 1.15
N HIS A 340 -7.46 -27.81 1.68
CA HIS A 340 -7.52 -26.78 2.70
C HIS A 340 -6.70 -27.17 3.94
N LEU A 341 -6.06 -26.18 4.58
CA LEU A 341 -5.40 -26.31 5.87
C LEU A 341 -6.19 -27.19 6.86
N SER A 342 -5.53 -28.19 7.42
CA SER A 342 -6.10 -29.10 8.41
C SER A 342 -5.06 -29.45 9.47
N GLY A 343 -5.49 -29.57 10.73
CA GLY A 343 -4.62 -30.02 11.84
C GLY A 343 -3.60 -29.00 12.37
N ALA A 344 -3.57 -27.76 11.87
CA ALA A 344 -2.70 -26.69 12.36
C ALA A 344 -3.46 -25.36 12.54
N SER A 345 -2.91 -24.43 13.32
CA SER A 345 -3.53 -23.12 13.61
C SER A 345 -3.40 -22.12 12.47
N ASN A 346 -2.34 -22.22 11.65
CA ASN A 346 -2.14 -21.48 10.41
C ASN A 346 -1.21 -22.30 9.49
N CYS A 347 -1.09 -21.87 8.23
CA CYS A 347 -0.21 -22.46 7.22
C CYS A 347 0.76 -21.43 6.62
N HIS A 348 1.23 -20.46 7.42
CA HIS A 348 1.99 -19.31 6.93
C HIS A 348 3.15 -19.71 5.99
N SER A 349 3.93 -20.73 6.37
CA SER A 349 5.06 -21.24 5.60
C SER A 349 4.74 -22.33 4.55
N SER A 350 3.52 -22.89 4.53
CA SER A 350 3.19 -24.09 3.72
C SER A 350 2.00 -23.93 2.77
N CYS A 351 1.11 -22.96 2.99
CA CYS A 351 0.07 -22.61 2.03
C CYS A 351 0.67 -22.01 0.75
N VAL A 352 0.09 -22.36 -0.40
CA VAL A 352 0.52 -21.90 -1.72
C VAL A 352 0.58 -20.37 -1.78
N LYS A 353 1.74 -19.85 -2.18
CA LYS A 353 1.99 -18.45 -2.50
C LYS A 353 1.98 -18.32 -4.02
N MET A 354 1.44 -17.24 -4.59
CA MET A 354 1.44 -17.08 -6.05
C MET A 354 2.86 -16.96 -6.61
N LEU A 355 3.71 -16.22 -5.89
CA LEU A 355 5.15 -16.13 -6.11
C LEU A 355 5.90 -16.35 -4.78
N GLN A 356 6.91 -17.22 -4.77
CA GLN A 356 7.79 -17.45 -3.61
C GLN A 356 9.26 -17.56 -4.03
N PHE A 357 10.15 -16.97 -3.23
CA PHE A 357 11.61 -17.04 -3.40
C PHE A 357 12.30 -17.43 -2.10
N GLU A 358 13.54 -17.91 -2.20
CA GLU A 358 14.45 -18.15 -1.08
C GLU A 358 15.69 -17.25 -1.24
N SER A 359 16.17 -16.66 -0.15
CA SER A 359 17.32 -15.74 -0.13
C SER A 359 18.49 -16.27 0.70
N ALA A 360 19.67 -16.22 0.09
CA ALA A 360 20.92 -16.77 0.61
C ALA A 360 21.56 -15.84 1.67
N PRO A 361 21.92 -16.36 2.86
CA PRO A 361 22.58 -15.59 3.91
C PRO A 361 23.81 -14.80 3.44
N GLY A 362 23.77 -13.47 3.62
CA GLY A 362 24.86 -12.55 3.31
C GLY A 362 25.18 -12.36 1.82
N ARG A 363 24.36 -12.90 0.90
CA ARG A 363 24.55 -12.76 -0.55
C ARG A 363 23.52 -11.78 -1.10
N GLN A 364 23.98 -10.65 -1.64
CA GLN A 364 23.09 -9.73 -2.33
C GLN A 364 22.39 -10.40 -3.52
N GLN A 365 21.07 -10.32 -3.54
CA GLN A 365 20.20 -10.83 -4.59
C GLN A 365 19.18 -9.78 -5.00
N HIS A 366 18.75 -9.88 -6.25
CA HIS A 366 17.82 -8.94 -6.86
C HIS A 366 16.65 -9.68 -7.54
N LEU A 367 15.46 -9.07 -7.52
CA LEU A 367 14.30 -9.52 -8.30
C LEU A 367 13.74 -8.38 -9.15
N ASP A 368 13.71 -8.55 -10.47
CA ASP A 368 12.83 -7.76 -11.34
C ASP A 368 11.45 -8.44 -11.39
N LEU A 369 10.43 -7.83 -10.78
CA LEU A 369 9.03 -8.25 -10.89
C LEU A 369 8.28 -7.21 -11.72
N GLN A 370 7.86 -7.56 -12.94
CA GLN A 370 7.35 -6.55 -13.88
C GLN A 370 6.13 -7.00 -14.67
N GLY A 371 5.15 -6.11 -14.83
CA GLY A 371 4.07 -6.22 -15.82
C GLY A 371 2.95 -7.22 -15.48
N VAL A 372 3.30 -8.35 -14.84
CA VAL A 372 2.42 -9.49 -14.59
C VAL A 372 1.16 -9.11 -13.80
N THR A 373 0.08 -9.83 -14.08
CA THR A 373 -1.17 -9.74 -13.32
C THR A 373 -1.38 -11.03 -12.53
N ILE A 374 -1.44 -10.92 -11.20
CA ILE A 374 -1.85 -12.01 -10.31
C ILE A 374 -3.37 -12.00 -10.19
N ASN A 375 -4.04 -13.11 -10.49
CA ASN A 375 -5.49 -13.29 -10.32
C ASN A 375 -5.80 -14.35 -9.26
N GLU A 376 -6.86 -14.15 -8.47
CA GLU A 376 -7.42 -15.14 -7.53
C GLU A 376 -6.38 -15.87 -6.66
N PRO A 377 -5.53 -15.14 -5.91
CA PRO A 377 -4.61 -15.77 -4.97
C PRO A 377 -5.38 -16.57 -3.89
N PRO A 378 -4.94 -17.79 -3.53
CA PRO A 378 -5.58 -18.62 -2.49
C PRO A 378 -5.15 -18.28 -1.05
N TYR A 379 -4.11 -17.45 -0.94
CA TYR A 379 -3.40 -17.04 0.27
C TYR A 379 -2.53 -15.80 -0.09
N HIS A 380 -1.47 -15.48 0.65
CA HIS A 380 -0.59 -14.34 0.35
C HIS A 380 -0.08 -14.41 -1.11
N SER A 381 -0.06 -13.27 -1.80
CA SER A 381 0.39 -13.20 -3.20
C SER A 381 1.90 -13.44 -3.35
N PHE A 382 2.72 -12.90 -2.45
CA PHE A 382 4.17 -12.87 -2.55
C PHE A 382 4.85 -13.14 -1.20
N VAL A 383 5.99 -13.85 -1.20
CA VAL A 383 6.90 -13.95 -0.05
C VAL A 383 8.34 -14.28 -0.48
N VAL A 384 9.32 -13.83 0.31
CA VAL A 384 10.71 -14.31 0.30
C VAL A 384 11.01 -14.88 1.69
N TYR A 385 11.65 -16.05 1.77
CA TYR A 385 12.21 -16.57 3.02
C TYR A 385 13.74 -16.57 2.97
N GLY A 386 14.40 -16.66 4.13
CA GLY A 386 15.85 -16.63 4.24
C GLY A 386 16.36 -15.27 4.71
N ASP A 387 17.39 -14.72 4.06
CA ASP A 387 17.99 -13.43 4.45
C ASP A 387 17.24 -12.22 3.85
N GLU A 388 16.27 -11.73 4.61
CA GLU A 388 15.42 -10.58 4.28
C GLU A 388 16.19 -9.25 4.10
N GLN A 389 17.46 -9.17 4.53
CA GLN A 389 18.28 -7.95 4.43
C GLN A 389 19.05 -7.86 3.11
N THR A 390 19.26 -8.99 2.42
CA THR A 390 20.08 -9.06 1.20
C THR A 390 19.28 -9.37 -0.07
N PHE A 391 17.97 -9.57 0.04
CA PHE A 391 17.07 -9.65 -1.10
C PHE A 391 16.39 -8.29 -1.37
N SER A 392 16.61 -7.73 -2.56
CA SER A 392 16.04 -6.45 -2.97
C SER A 392 15.23 -6.58 -4.26
N MET A 393 14.19 -5.77 -4.41
CA MET A 393 13.20 -5.91 -5.48
C MET A 393 13.08 -4.63 -6.29
N ARG A 394 12.84 -4.78 -7.59
CA ARG A 394 12.34 -3.73 -8.47
C ARG A 394 10.99 -4.18 -9.03
N VAL A 395 9.92 -3.57 -8.52
CA VAL A 395 8.54 -3.93 -8.86
C VAL A 395 7.92 -2.84 -9.75
N ASP A 396 7.78 -3.11 -11.04
CA ASP A 396 7.29 -2.13 -12.02
C ASP A 396 6.00 -2.64 -12.66
N ASN A 397 4.94 -1.82 -12.73
CA ASN A 397 3.76 -2.16 -13.55
C ASN A 397 3.09 -3.50 -13.18
N TYR A 398 3.20 -3.94 -11.93
CA TYR A 398 2.56 -5.16 -11.40
C TYR A 398 1.06 -4.93 -11.08
N LYS A 399 0.22 -5.96 -11.21
CA LYS A 399 -1.18 -5.93 -10.79
C LYS A 399 -1.58 -7.16 -9.98
N GLN A 400 -2.51 -6.98 -9.05
CA GLN A 400 -3.22 -8.05 -8.35
C GLN A 400 -4.74 -7.81 -8.44
N VAL A 401 -5.51 -8.81 -8.85
CA VAL A 401 -6.96 -8.76 -9.09
C VAL A 401 -7.67 -9.99 -8.51
N GLY A 402 -8.97 -9.89 -8.23
CA GLY A 402 -9.77 -11.03 -7.78
C GLY A 402 -9.37 -11.60 -6.41
N SER A 403 -8.86 -10.76 -5.51
CA SER A 403 -8.35 -11.17 -4.19
C SER A 403 -9.50 -11.26 -3.18
N TRP A 404 -10.39 -12.23 -3.40
CA TRP A 404 -11.67 -12.31 -2.67
C TRP A 404 -11.54 -12.86 -1.24
N TYR A 405 -10.66 -13.84 -1.03
CA TYR A 405 -10.44 -14.47 0.27
C TYR A 405 -9.67 -13.57 1.23
N TRP A 406 -9.82 -13.74 2.55
CA TRP A 406 -8.87 -13.23 3.55
C TRP A 406 -7.45 -13.75 3.29
N GLN A 407 -6.44 -13.18 3.97
CA GLN A 407 -5.03 -13.53 3.77
C GLN A 407 -4.58 -13.39 2.31
N THR A 408 -5.27 -12.59 1.49
CA THR A 408 -4.84 -12.25 0.13
C THR A 408 -4.08 -10.94 0.15
N ASP A 409 -3.01 -10.93 0.95
CA ASP A 409 -2.03 -9.86 1.06
C ASP A 409 -1.68 -9.29 -0.30
N GLY A 410 -1.43 -7.99 -0.34
CA GLY A 410 -0.65 -7.38 -1.41
C GLY A 410 0.83 -7.79 -1.28
N ILE A 411 1.74 -6.84 -1.46
CA ILE A 411 3.17 -7.14 -1.55
C ILE A 411 3.92 -6.79 -0.27
N GLU A 412 4.91 -7.63 0.04
CA GLU A 412 5.98 -7.31 0.98
C GLU A 412 7.24 -6.95 0.18
N LEU A 413 7.74 -5.73 0.40
CA LEU A 413 8.97 -5.26 -0.21
C LEU A 413 10.11 -5.39 0.78
N TYR A 414 11.09 -6.21 0.44
CA TYR A 414 12.27 -6.50 1.26
C TYR A 414 13.27 -5.33 1.21
N ARG A 415 14.36 -5.40 1.98
CA ARG A 415 15.26 -4.25 2.16
C ARG A 415 15.84 -3.72 0.84
N GLY A 416 15.90 -2.39 0.70
CA GLY A 416 16.50 -1.74 -0.48
C GLY A 416 15.65 -1.84 -1.74
N SER A 417 14.35 -2.14 -1.60
CA SER A 417 13.44 -2.36 -2.73
C SER A 417 12.75 -1.09 -3.22
N THR A 418 12.38 -1.09 -4.49
CA THR A 418 11.56 -0.05 -5.12
C THR A 418 10.32 -0.63 -5.78
N MET A 419 9.19 0.06 -5.70
CA MET A 419 7.96 -0.28 -6.43
C MET A 419 7.31 0.94 -7.06
N LYS A 420 6.81 0.80 -8.29
CA LYS A 420 6.01 1.86 -8.93
C LYS A 420 4.98 1.36 -9.95
N ASN A 421 3.98 2.20 -10.18
CA ASN A 421 2.98 2.07 -11.24
C ASN A 421 2.08 0.83 -11.07
N THR A 422 1.70 0.50 -9.84
CA THR A 422 1.05 -0.78 -9.49
C THR A 422 -0.45 -0.66 -9.23
N PHE A 423 -1.17 -1.78 -9.38
CA PHE A 423 -2.57 -1.92 -8.98
C PHE A 423 -2.75 -3.09 -8.00
N PHE A 424 -3.46 -2.89 -6.90
CA PHE A 424 -3.77 -3.95 -5.94
C PHE A 424 -5.26 -4.00 -5.59
N ASN A 425 -5.92 -5.12 -5.91
CA ASN A 425 -7.06 -5.61 -5.15
C ASN A 425 -6.58 -6.63 -4.11
N ALA A 426 -6.97 -6.46 -2.84
CA ALA A 426 -6.52 -7.28 -1.71
C ALA A 426 -7.53 -7.26 -0.56
N ASN A 427 -7.70 -8.41 0.13
CA ASN A 427 -8.54 -8.57 1.33
C ASN A 427 -7.74 -8.88 2.60
N ASP A 428 -6.48 -8.47 2.61
CA ASP A 428 -5.63 -8.37 3.79
C ASP A 428 -4.64 -7.19 3.64
N ASP A 429 -3.63 -7.06 4.52
CA ASP A 429 -2.56 -6.06 4.43
C ASP A 429 -2.09 -5.82 2.96
N VAL A 430 -2.23 -4.59 2.44
CA VAL A 430 -1.94 -4.31 1.01
C VAL A 430 -0.48 -3.92 0.78
N LEU A 431 0.02 -2.96 1.55
CA LEU A 431 1.42 -2.51 1.51
C LEU A 431 2.08 -2.85 2.85
N LYS A 432 2.90 -3.90 2.86
CA LYS A 432 3.57 -4.43 4.06
C LYS A 432 4.94 -3.79 4.21
N MET A 433 5.00 -2.72 4.97
CA MET A 433 6.17 -1.86 5.17
C MET A 433 7.05 -2.42 6.30
N TYR A 434 7.63 -3.60 6.08
CA TYR A 434 8.32 -4.38 7.12
C TYR A 434 9.82 -4.18 7.17
N HIS A 435 10.38 -3.53 6.14
CA HIS A 435 11.82 -3.46 5.86
C HIS A 435 12.28 -2.02 5.67
N SER A 436 13.59 -1.81 5.85
CA SER A 436 14.23 -0.50 5.68
C SER A 436 14.55 -0.21 4.21
N ASP A 437 14.82 1.05 3.89
CA ASP A 437 15.33 1.47 2.58
C ASP A 437 14.36 1.13 1.43
N VAL A 438 13.05 1.34 1.63
CA VAL A 438 11.97 1.01 0.67
C VAL A 438 11.33 2.29 0.11
N ASP A 439 11.20 2.37 -1.22
CA ASP A 439 10.50 3.48 -1.92
C ASP A 439 9.35 2.94 -2.79
N ILE A 440 8.13 3.44 -2.57
CA ILE A 440 6.92 3.10 -3.32
C ILE A 440 6.34 4.37 -3.95
N ASP A 441 5.97 4.33 -5.22
CA ASP A 441 5.29 5.41 -5.92
C ASP A 441 4.08 4.93 -6.76
N ASN A 442 3.11 5.82 -7.02
CA ASN A 442 2.04 5.63 -7.99
C ASN A 442 1.31 4.28 -7.87
N THR A 443 0.65 4.06 -6.72
CA THR A 443 -0.06 2.82 -6.41
C THR A 443 -1.57 3.02 -6.33
N VAL A 444 -2.33 2.29 -7.15
CA VAL A 444 -3.80 2.28 -7.13
C VAL A 444 -4.29 1.06 -6.35
N ILE A 445 -5.24 1.26 -5.43
CA ILE A 445 -5.68 0.22 -4.49
C ILE A 445 -7.21 0.13 -4.46
N TRP A 446 -7.73 -1.06 -4.76
CA TRP A 446 -9.10 -1.46 -4.45
C TRP A 446 -9.08 -2.35 -3.21
N LYS A 447 -9.25 -1.75 -2.03
CA LYS A 447 -9.28 -2.50 -0.78
C LYS A 447 -10.61 -3.28 -0.66
N ASN A 448 -10.56 -4.53 -0.23
CA ASN A 448 -11.75 -5.29 0.13
C ASN A 448 -12.14 -5.00 1.61
N GLU A 449 -12.47 -5.99 2.42
CA GLU A 449 -13.03 -5.83 3.76
C GLU A 449 -11.99 -5.81 4.91
N ASN A 450 -11.05 -6.76 4.89
CA ASN A 450 -10.18 -7.12 6.01
C ASN A 450 -8.76 -6.58 5.86
N GLY A 451 -8.10 -6.30 6.99
CA GLY A 451 -6.79 -5.65 7.05
C GLY A 451 -6.84 -4.13 6.77
N PRO A 452 -5.73 -3.41 7.00
CA PRO A 452 -5.53 -2.02 6.63
C PRO A 452 -5.06 -1.87 5.17
N VAL A 453 -4.86 -0.64 4.69
CA VAL A 453 -4.16 -0.40 3.41
C VAL A 453 -2.64 -0.52 3.58
N ILE A 454 -2.07 0.20 4.56
CA ILE A 454 -0.63 0.19 4.86
C ILE A 454 -0.42 -0.45 6.24
N GLN A 455 0.50 -1.41 6.36
CA GLN A 455 0.81 -2.14 7.59
C GLN A 455 2.31 -2.08 7.92
N TRP A 456 2.67 -1.88 9.18
CA TRP A 456 4.04 -2.08 9.69
C TRP A 456 4.14 -2.74 11.08
N GLY A 457 3.01 -3.18 11.66
CA GLY A 457 2.95 -3.82 12.98
C GLY A 457 3.13 -5.34 12.93
N TRP A 458 2.24 -6.03 13.65
CA TRP A 458 2.21 -7.49 13.92
C TRP A 458 3.36 -8.04 14.79
N THR A 459 4.56 -7.50 14.67
CA THR A 459 5.72 -7.79 15.53
C THR A 459 6.47 -6.49 15.82
N PRO A 460 7.37 -6.46 16.83
CA PRO A 460 8.42 -5.45 16.89
C PRO A 460 9.31 -5.52 15.63
N ARG A 461 9.85 -4.39 15.16
CA ARG A 461 10.65 -4.29 13.93
C ARG A 461 11.75 -3.23 14.05
N ASN A 462 12.77 -3.35 13.20
CA ASN A 462 13.80 -2.33 12.97
C ASN A 462 13.67 -1.80 11.53
N ILE A 463 13.05 -0.62 11.38
CA ILE A 463 12.72 0.00 10.09
C ILE A 463 13.27 1.43 10.05
N ASP A 464 14.05 1.74 9.02
CA ASP A 464 14.51 3.10 8.68
C ASP A 464 14.17 3.45 7.23
N ASN A 465 14.17 4.76 6.92
CA ASN A 465 14.26 5.27 5.55
C ASN A 465 13.21 4.63 4.59
N VAL A 466 11.92 4.87 4.86
CA VAL A 466 10.83 4.37 4.04
C VAL A 466 10.06 5.53 3.41
N ARG A 467 9.75 5.41 2.12
CA ARG A 467 8.89 6.35 1.40
C ARG A 467 7.75 5.62 0.68
N VAL A 468 6.56 6.18 0.77
CA VAL A 468 5.39 5.79 -0.01
C VAL A 468 4.73 7.07 -0.55
N SER A 469 4.62 7.18 -1.87
CA SER A 469 4.14 8.38 -2.56
C SER A 469 2.99 8.06 -3.50
N ASN A 470 2.05 8.99 -3.66
CA ASN A 470 1.01 8.98 -4.69
C ASN A 470 0.17 7.68 -4.67
N THR A 471 -0.47 7.43 -3.52
CA THR A 471 -1.34 6.25 -3.31
C THR A 471 -2.80 6.63 -3.49
N HIS A 472 -3.52 5.91 -4.34
CA HIS A 472 -4.94 6.13 -4.62
C HIS A 472 -5.77 4.92 -4.18
N VAL A 473 -6.38 5.01 -2.99
CA VAL A 473 -7.36 4.04 -2.49
C VAL A 473 -8.71 4.36 -3.13
N ILE A 474 -8.95 3.80 -4.31
CA ILE A 474 -10.13 4.12 -5.14
C ILE A 474 -11.42 3.53 -4.56
N HIS A 475 -11.31 2.43 -3.83
CA HIS A 475 -12.41 1.79 -3.10
C HIS A 475 -11.89 1.11 -1.83
N ASN A 476 -12.78 0.97 -0.84
CA ASN A 476 -12.55 0.14 0.34
C ASN A 476 -13.89 -0.37 0.90
N ARG A 477 -13.93 -1.57 1.48
CA ARG A 477 -15.11 -2.08 2.21
C ARG A 477 -14.79 -2.36 3.68
N MET A 478 -13.86 -1.61 4.26
CA MET A 478 -13.48 -1.74 5.69
C MET A 478 -14.68 -1.34 6.56
N TYR A 479 -15.32 -2.32 7.21
CA TYR A 479 -16.70 -2.17 7.71
C TYR A 479 -16.88 -2.28 9.23
N TRP A 480 -15.81 -2.59 9.95
CA TRP A 480 -15.82 -3.05 11.34
C TRP A 480 -16.57 -2.11 12.31
N LYS A 481 -17.66 -2.61 12.91
CA LYS A 481 -18.40 -1.95 14.00
C LYS A 481 -17.56 -1.84 15.27
N ASP A 482 -16.81 -2.89 15.61
CA ASP A 482 -15.88 -2.89 16.72
C ASP A 482 -14.50 -2.29 16.35
N VAL A 483 -13.74 -1.89 17.37
CA VAL A 483 -12.45 -1.20 17.19
C VAL A 483 -11.34 -2.24 16.96
N LYS A 484 -11.32 -2.85 15.77
CA LYS A 484 -10.26 -3.79 15.35
C LYS A 484 -8.86 -3.16 15.39
N TYR A 485 -7.85 -3.97 15.69
CA TYR A 485 -6.45 -3.55 15.73
C TYR A 485 -5.83 -3.39 14.32
N ASN A 486 -6.24 -4.22 13.37
CA ASN A 486 -5.67 -4.38 12.02
C ASN A 486 -6.56 -3.77 10.91
N THR A 487 -6.83 -2.47 10.97
CA THR A 487 -7.65 -1.76 9.96
C THR A 487 -7.24 -0.29 9.86
N CYS A 488 -8.01 0.53 9.14
CA CYS A 488 -7.72 1.91 8.72
C CYS A 488 -6.79 2.01 7.51
N VAL A 489 -6.59 3.22 7.00
CA VAL A 489 -5.69 3.50 5.88
C VAL A 489 -4.24 3.21 6.27
N LEU A 490 -3.78 3.71 7.43
CA LEU A 490 -2.44 3.44 7.96
C LEU A 490 -2.51 2.66 9.28
N ASN A 491 -1.65 1.66 9.45
CA ASN A 491 -1.75 0.75 10.58
C ASN A 491 -0.40 0.19 11.08
N SER A 492 -0.27 0.14 12.39
CA SER A 492 0.60 -0.81 13.09
C SER A 492 -0.30 -1.67 13.96
N SER A 493 -0.66 -2.86 13.48
CA SER A 493 -1.45 -3.84 14.24
C SER A 493 -0.74 -4.24 15.53
N SER A 494 -1.52 -4.65 16.53
CA SER A 494 -1.00 -5.33 17.72
C SER A 494 -0.41 -6.70 17.35
N HIS A 495 0.18 -7.39 18.34
CA HIS A 495 1.01 -8.57 18.06
C HIS A 495 0.18 -9.75 17.52
N TRP A 496 0.67 -10.43 16.48
CA TRP A 496 -0.09 -11.52 15.84
C TRP A 496 -0.38 -12.70 16.78
N GLU A 497 0.54 -13.02 17.70
CA GLU A 497 0.37 -14.09 18.70
C GLU A 497 -0.78 -13.84 19.68
N ASP A 498 -1.03 -12.57 20.03
CA ASP A 498 -2.09 -12.13 20.92
C ASP A 498 -2.38 -10.65 20.67
N MET A 499 -3.38 -10.39 19.84
CA MET A 499 -3.77 -9.03 19.45
C MET A 499 -4.36 -8.23 20.62
N GLY A 500 -4.84 -8.89 21.68
CA GLY A 500 -5.36 -8.25 22.89
C GLY A 500 -4.27 -7.87 23.89
N SER A 501 -3.08 -8.47 23.79
CA SER A 501 -1.98 -8.17 24.69
C SER A 501 -1.34 -6.80 24.41
N THR A 502 -1.08 -6.06 25.49
CA THR A 502 -0.32 -4.80 25.51
C THR A 502 1.14 -4.99 25.95
N THR A 503 1.60 -6.24 26.15
CA THR A 503 2.92 -6.59 26.72
C THR A 503 3.85 -7.28 25.72
N LYS A 504 3.52 -7.23 24.42
CA LYS A 504 4.22 -7.88 23.30
C LYS A 504 5.11 -6.92 22.48
N ALA A 505 5.41 -5.73 22.98
CA ALA A 505 6.32 -4.79 22.34
C ALA A 505 7.79 -5.03 22.75
N ASP A 506 8.73 -4.50 21.98
CA ASP A 506 10.15 -4.46 22.34
C ASP A 506 10.68 -3.01 22.31
N PRO A 507 10.98 -2.40 23.48
CA PRO A 507 11.59 -1.08 23.56
C PRO A 507 12.99 -0.97 22.94
N ALA A 508 13.70 -2.09 22.70
CA ALA A 508 15.02 -2.10 22.06
C ALA A 508 14.94 -2.00 20.53
N THR A 509 13.78 -2.25 19.92
CA THR A 509 13.58 -2.11 18.48
C THR A 509 12.96 -0.76 18.11
N TRP A 510 13.09 -0.35 16.86
CA TRP A 510 12.74 0.99 16.40
C TRP A 510 12.13 1.06 15.01
N VAL A 511 11.09 1.87 14.84
CA VAL A 511 10.47 2.16 13.53
C VAL A 511 10.57 3.66 13.30
N ARG A 512 11.34 4.09 12.30
CA ARG A 512 11.61 5.51 12.11
C ARG A 512 11.74 5.96 10.66
N ASN A 513 11.64 7.27 10.45
CA ASN A 513 11.87 7.94 9.18
C ASN A 513 11.01 7.36 8.03
N MET A 514 9.71 7.17 8.31
CA MET A 514 8.74 6.72 7.31
C MET A 514 7.92 7.90 6.81
N THR A 515 7.90 8.13 5.50
CA THR A 515 7.13 9.21 4.85
C THR A 515 6.06 8.63 3.93
N PHE A 516 4.82 9.03 4.16
CA PHE A 516 3.63 8.67 3.40
C PHE A 516 3.04 9.95 2.78
N GLU A 517 3.28 10.20 1.50
CA GLU A 517 2.94 11.45 0.81
C GLU A 517 1.85 11.24 -0.26
N ASN A 518 0.85 12.12 -0.30
CA ASN A 518 -0.24 12.11 -1.29
C ASN A 518 -1.06 10.80 -1.29
N ILE A 519 -1.67 10.47 -0.15
CA ILE A 519 -2.67 9.39 -0.08
C ILE A 519 -4.05 9.97 -0.35
N THR A 520 -4.73 9.53 -1.41
CA THR A 520 -6.13 9.87 -1.70
C THR A 520 -7.02 8.66 -1.47
N VAL A 521 -8.08 8.82 -0.67
CA VAL A 521 -9.08 7.78 -0.36
C VAL A 521 -10.44 8.26 -0.87
N GLU A 522 -10.87 7.67 -1.98
CA GLU A 522 -12.07 8.09 -2.69
C GLU A 522 -13.32 7.43 -2.11
N GLY A 523 -14.39 8.19 -1.91
CA GLY A 523 -15.62 7.74 -1.25
C GLY A 523 -15.50 7.56 0.27
N MET A 524 -16.37 6.72 0.85
CA MET A 524 -16.44 6.50 2.30
C MET A 524 -15.37 5.51 2.79
N THR A 525 -14.80 5.75 3.97
CA THR A 525 -13.91 4.80 4.67
C THR A 525 -14.18 4.75 6.19
N ASN A 526 -13.59 3.79 6.92
CA ASN A 526 -13.83 3.65 8.36
C ASN A 526 -12.94 4.54 9.24
N CYS A 527 -11.63 4.59 9.03
CA CYS A 527 -10.70 5.33 9.89
C CYS A 527 -9.37 5.65 9.19
N ALA A 528 -8.69 6.72 9.64
CA ALA A 528 -7.42 7.16 9.05
C ALA A 528 -6.23 6.32 9.52
N ILE A 529 -5.95 6.28 10.82
CA ILE A 529 -4.70 5.69 11.34
C ILE A 529 -4.86 4.99 12.70
N ARG A 530 -4.33 3.78 12.84
CA ARG A 530 -4.23 3.06 14.13
C ARG A 530 -2.82 2.53 14.36
N VAL A 531 -2.13 3.09 15.36
CA VAL A 531 -0.77 2.69 15.74
C VAL A 531 -0.79 2.09 17.15
N PHE A 532 -0.69 0.77 17.22
CA PHE A 532 -0.36 0.03 18.43
C PHE A 532 1.15 -0.21 18.39
N ALA A 533 1.93 0.70 19.00
CA ALA A 533 3.38 0.72 18.81
C ALA A 533 4.05 -0.46 19.52
N LEU A 534 4.51 -1.44 18.73
CA LEU A 534 5.29 -2.60 19.18
C LEU A 534 6.81 -2.33 19.23
N SER A 535 7.25 -1.15 18.79
CA SER A 535 8.64 -0.70 18.79
C SER A 535 8.69 0.79 19.13
N SER A 536 9.88 1.32 19.46
CA SER A 536 10.05 2.76 19.64
C SER A 536 9.86 3.48 18.29
N THR A 537 8.88 4.38 18.19
CA THR A 537 8.44 4.94 16.89
C THR A 537 8.78 6.42 16.75
N GLU A 538 9.47 6.81 15.68
CA GLU A 538 9.94 8.18 15.48
C GLU A 538 9.80 8.70 14.04
N ASN A 539 9.59 10.01 13.88
CA ASN A 539 9.59 10.72 12.59
C ASN A 539 8.76 10.00 11.51
N ILE A 540 7.48 9.79 11.82
CA ILE A 540 6.50 9.21 10.90
C ILE A 540 5.70 10.35 10.29
N HIS A 541 5.84 10.57 8.99
CA HIS A 541 5.24 11.72 8.29
C HIS A 541 4.15 11.28 7.34
N VAL A 542 2.89 11.54 7.69
CA VAL A 542 1.75 11.42 6.80
C VAL A 542 1.43 12.81 6.25
N LYS A 543 1.60 12.99 4.95
CA LYS A 543 1.45 14.27 4.26
C LYS A 543 0.43 14.17 3.14
N ASN A 544 -0.49 15.14 3.09
CA ASN A 544 -1.58 15.18 2.11
C ASN A 544 -2.45 13.91 2.12
N LEU A 545 -2.79 13.37 3.29
CA LEU A 545 -3.83 12.33 3.41
C LEU A 545 -5.21 12.96 3.19
N LYS A 546 -5.87 12.59 2.10
CA LYS A 546 -7.20 13.07 1.73
C LYS A 546 -8.21 11.93 1.81
N ILE A 547 -9.25 12.12 2.60
CA ILE A 547 -10.39 11.20 2.72
C ILE A 547 -11.64 11.96 2.26
N ASP A 548 -12.38 11.43 1.28
CA ASP A 548 -13.60 12.10 0.82
C ASP A 548 -14.68 12.12 1.92
N ALA A 549 -14.94 10.97 2.55
CA ALA A 549 -15.95 10.86 3.60
C ALA A 549 -15.66 9.73 4.60
N TRP A 550 -16.25 9.84 5.79
CA TRP A 550 -16.42 8.69 6.67
C TRP A 550 -17.64 7.86 6.25
N SER A 551 -17.60 6.56 6.54
CA SER A 551 -18.78 5.70 6.51
C SER A 551 -19.85 6.14 7.51
N GLN A 552 -21.02 5.52 7.47
CA GLN A 552 -22.11 5.78 8.42
C GLN A 552 -21.98 4.99 9.73
N LEU A 553 -20.84 4.35 10.00
CA LEU A 553 -20.55 3.74 11.31
C LEU A 553 -20.60 4.80 12.42
N ASP A 554 -20.74 4.35 13.67
CA ASP A 554 -20.67 5.26 14.82
C ASP A 554 -19.25 5.86 14.93
N PRO A 555 -19.08 7.14 15.30
CA PRO A 555 -17.76 7.78 15.37
C PRO A 555 -16.74 7.05 16.27
N SER A 556 -17.22 6.32 17.27
CA SER A 556 -16.40 5.43 18.12
C SER A 556 -15.74 4.29 17.34
N SER A 557 -16.42 3.72 16.34
CA SER A 557 -15.86 2.70 15.44
C SER A 557 -14.80 3.27 14.50
N GLN A 558 -14.91 4.59 14.21
CA GLN A 558 -14.06 5.34 13.28
C GLN A 558 -12.78 5.90 13.90
N VAL A 559 -12.58 5.69 15.21
CA VAL A 559 -11.50 6.31 15.97
C VAL A 559 -10.12 5.90 15.44
N SER A 560 -9.28 6.90 15.21
CA SER A 560 -7.86 6.75 14.95
C SER A 560 -7.09 6.73 16.28
N LEU A 561 -6.12 5.83 16.43
CA LEU A 561 -5.46 5.53 17.71
C LEU A 561 -3.94 5.65 17.61
N LEU A 562 -3.31 6.07 18.70
CA LEU A 562 -1.85 6.08 18.89
C LEU A 562 -1.57 5.66 20.34
N LYS A 563 -1.04 4.45 20.50
CA LYS A 563 -0.83 3.77 21.79
C LYS A 563 0.60 3.25 21.91
N ARG A 564 1.16 3.30 23.13
CA ARG A 564 2.48 2.75 23.45
C ARG A 564 2.31 1.45 24.23
N TYR A 565 2.74 0.33 23.64
CA TYR A 565 2.72 -0.96 24.32
C TYR A 565 4.01 -1.16 25.13
N THR A 566 4.05 -2.21 25.94
CA THR A 566 5.18 -2.59 26.79
C THR A 566 5.79 -3.91 26.36
N ASN A 567 7.00 -4.21 26.80
CA ASN A 567 7.46 -5.60 26.90
C ASN A 567 6.86 -6.31 28.13
N ALA A 568 7.15 -7.59 28.29
CA ALA A 568 6.70 -8.38 29.45
C ALA A 568 7.18 -7.86 30.81
N ALA A 569 8.23 -7.03 30.85
CA ALA A 569 8.73 -6.37 32.06
C ALA A 569 8.05 -5.01 32.36
N GLY A 570 7.04 -4.63 31.57
CA GLY A 570 6.30 -3.37 31.74
C GLY A 570 7.03 -2.12 31.22
N GLN A 571 8.18 -2.27 30.55
CA GLN A 571 8.88 -1.15 29.95
C GLN A 571 8.14 -0.73 28.66
N LYS A 572 7.62 0.50 28.63
CA LYS A 572 6.95 1.05 27.44
C LYS A 572 7.96 1.33 26.33
N VAL A 573 7.52 1.14 25.08
CA VAL A 573 8.18 1.75 23.93
C VAL A 573 8.10 3.28 24.00
N THR A 574 9.01 3.96 23.31
CA THR A 574 8.98 5.42 23.19
C THR A 574 8.27 5.85 21.92
N LEU A 575 7.75 7.07 21.92
CA LEU A 575 7.43 7.80 20.70
C LEU A 575 8.34 9.02 20.68
N GLY A 576 8.90 9.38 19.52
CA GLY A 576 9.66 10.62 19.42
C GLY A 576 8.75 11.84 19.64
N ASN A 577 9.33 12.93 20.11
CA ASN A 577 8.57 14.14 20.44
C ASN A 577 8.32 14.95 19.16
N GLU A 578 7.06 15.24 18.84
CA GLU A 578 6.72 16.07 17.69
C GLU A 578 6.80 17.56 18.04
N THR A 579 6.16 17.98 19.14
CA THR A 579 5.90 19.40 19.48
C THR A 579 7.15 20.24 19.76
N SER A 580 8.30 19.61 20.02
CA SER A 580 9.59 20.28 20.28
C SER A 580 10.76 19.73 19.45
N GLN A 581 10.65 18.53 18.86
CA GLN A 581 11.74 17.90 18.10
C GLN A 581 11.37 17.47 16.67
N SER A 582 10.09 17.51 16.30
CA SER A 582 9.55 16.95 15.05
C SER A 582 10.05 15.53 14.75
N ARG A 583 9.98 14.68 15.77
CA ARG A 583 10.31 13.25 15.72
C ARG A 583 9.13 12.37 16.10
N GLY A 584 7.90 12.87 16.11
CA GLY A 584 6.70 12.08 16.40
C GLY A 584 5.94 11.69 15.13
N LEU A 585 4.61 11.63 15.26
CA LEU A 585 3.67 11.43 14.16
C LEU A 585 3.20 12.78 13.60
N LYS A 586 3.49 13.04 12.33
CA LYS A 586 3.09 14.26 11.61
C LYS A 586 1.90 13.96 10.71
N LEU A 587 0.82 14.70 10.86
CA LEU A 587 -0.37 14.66 10.01
C LEU A 587 -0.48 16.00 9.25
N GLU A 588 0.40 16.20 8.28
CA GLU A 588 0.43 17.42 7.46
C GLU A 588 -0.67 17.35 6.39
N ASN A 589 -1.49 18.38 6.30
CA ASN A 589 -2.56 18.51 5.30
C ASN A 589 -3.49 17.29 5.26
N TYR A 590 -3.75 16.68 6.42
CA TYR A 590 -4.78 15.67 6.57
C TYR A 590 -6.15 16.34 6.38
N THR A 591 -6.92 15.90 5.39
CA THR A 591 -8.26 16.45 5.11
C THR A 591 -9.34 15.37 5.10
N VAL A 592 -10.51 15.70 5.65
CA VAL A 592 -11.74 14.91 5.51
C VAL A 592 -12.81 15.77 4.84
N GLY A 593 -13.39 15.32 3.72
CA GLY A 593 -14.39 16.09 2.96
C GLY A 593 -13.86 17.46 2.51
N GLY A 594 -12.57 17.53 2.16
CA GLY A 594 -11.86 18.78 1.85
C GLY A 594 -11.55 19.69 3.04
N THR A 595 -12.05 19.38 4.25
CA THR A 595 -11.76 20.14 5.47
C THR A 595 -10.44 19.67 6.08
N VAL A 596 -9.47 20.59 6.20
CA VAL A 596 -8.20 20.35 6.90
C VAL A 596 -8.43 20.08 8.38
N ILE A 597 -7.78 19.03 8.89
CA ILE A 597 -7.76 18.67 10.31
C ILE A 597 -6.56 19.31 10.98
N ASP A 598 -6.81 20.12 12.02
CA ASP A 598 -5.80 20.94 12.69
C ASP A 598 -5.88 20.77 14.21
N LYS A 599 -4.76 20.43 14.85
CA LYS A 599 -4.62 20.23 16.30
C LYS A 599 -4.76 21.52 17.10
N ALA A 600 -4.39 22.67 16.51
CA ALA A 600 -4.61 23.99 17.13
C ALA A 600 -6.09 24.41 17.07
N GLY A 601 -6.87 23.80 16.16
CA GLY A 601 -8.31 23.97 16.06
C GLY A 601 -9.11 23.01 16.95
N THR A 602 -10.41 22.93 16.68
CA THR A 602 -11.39 22.13 17.45
C THR A 602 -11.93 20.92 16.68
N ASN A 603 -11.43 20.64 15.47
CA ASN A 603 -11.99 19.67 14.54
C ASN A 603 -11.30 18.29 14.53
N TRP A 604 -10.26 18.09 15.34
CA TRP A 604 -9.40 16.90 15.30
C TRP A 604 -9.90 15.70 16.13
N GLY A 605 -10.54 15.93 17.27
CA GLY A 605 -10.84 14.90 18.28
C GLY A 605 -11.67 13.70 17.80
N ALA A 606 -11.75 12.65 18.63
CA ALA A 606 -12.42 11.39 18.30
C ALA A 606 -13.89 11.54 17.84
N ASP A 607 -14.65 12.47 18.43
CA ASP A 607 -16.03 12.80 18.06
C ASP A 607 -16.13 13.87 16.95
N LYS A 608 -15.01 14.50 16.59
CA LYS A 608 -14.89 15.58 15.60
C LYS A 608 -14.50 15.04 14.22
N PRO A 609 -14.56 15.84 13.14
CA PRO A 609 -14.29 15.37 11.78
C PRO A 609 -12.97 14.62 11.59
N GLY A 610 -11.91 14.93 12.35
CA GLY A 610 -10.61 14.27 12.25
C GLY A 610 -10.54 12.85 12.84
N ARG A 611 -11.46 12.48 13.74
CA ARG A 611 -11.53 11.17 14.44
C ARG A 611 -10.27 10.78 15.22
N LEU A 612 -9.43 11.73 15.63
CA LEU A 612 -8.19 11.45 16.34
C LEU A 612 -8.46 11.23 17.84
N GLY A 613 -8.45 9.97 18.27
CA GLY A 613 -8.59 9.53 19.66
C GLY A 613 -7.29 8.97 20.22
N PHE A 614 -6.20 9.71 20.02
CA PHE A 614 -4.87 9.32 20.49
C PHE A 614 -4.77 9.43 22.03
N ASP A 615 -3.99 8.54 22.66
CA ASP A 615 -3.91 8.51 24.13
C ASP A 615 -3.30 9.81 24.67
N ALA A 616 -3.87 10.37 25.73
CA ALA A 616 -3.50 11.68 26.26
C ALA A 616 -2.02 11.76 26.70
N GLU A 617 -1.42 10.63 27.13
CA GLU A 617 0.01 10.56 27.45
C GLU A 617 0.95 10.80 26.25
N ASN A 618 0.42 10.71 25.02
CA ASN A 618 1.16 10.87 23.77
C ASN A 618 0.94 12.27 23.16
N TRP A 619 0.37 13.24 23.89
CA TRP A 619 0.00 14.56 23.35
C TRP A 619 1.14 15.25 22.61
N ASP A 620 2.36 15.24 23.16
CA ASP A 620 3.54 15.86 22.55
C ASP A 620 4.20 15.02 21.46
N ASN A 621 3.71 13.81 21.20
CA ASN A 621 4.26 12.85 20.24
C ASN A 621 3.56 12.86 18.88
N TRP A 622 2.63 13.78 18.65
CA TRP A 622 1.99 13.96 17.35
C TRP A 622 1.57 15.40 17.09
N ASN A 623 1.39 15.75 15.82
CA ASN A 623 0.78 17.00 15.41
C ASN A 623 -0.06 16.84 14.13
N ALA A 624 -1.06 17.71 13.94
CA ALA A 624 -1.86 17.81 12.72
C ALA A 624 -2.03 19.28 12.35
N TRP A 625 -1.77 19.66 11.10
CA TRP A 625 -1.78 21.07 10.65
C TRP A 625 -2.07 21.21 9.15
N GLY A 626 -2.45 22.42 8.72
CA GLY A 626 -2.82 22.74 7.35
C GLY A 626 -1.73 23.35 6.45
N PRO A 627 -2.03 23.61 5.17
CA PRO A 627 -1.06 24.14 4.21
C PRO A 627 -0.58 25.53 4.63
N GLY A 628 0.73 25.70 4.79
CA GLY A 628 1.32 26.95 5.30
C GLY A 628 1.09 27.18 6.81
N GLY A 629 0.39 26.27 7.50
CA GLY A 629 0.47 26.18 8.95
C GLY A 629 1.88 25.74 9.33
N ASN A 630 2.51 26.45 10.26
CA ASN A 630 3.74 25.94 10.85
C ASN A 630 3.39 24.68 11.66
N ASN A 631 4.07 23.58 11.37
CA ASN A 631 4.28 22.58 12.39
C ASN A 631 4.97 23.29 13.58
N PRO A 632 4.49 23.19 14.83
CA PRO A 632 5.34 23.15 16.02
C PRO A 632 6.27 21.92 15.96
N GLY A 633 7.11 21.89 14.92
CA GLY A 633 8.37 21.18 14.87
C GLY A 633 9.49 22.21 14.95
N PRO A 634 10.74 21.84 15.28
CA PRO A 634 11.83 22.78 15.24
C PRO A 634 11.99 23.21 13.78
N GLY A 635 11.86 24.52 13.54
CA GLY A 635 12.32 25.10 12.28
C GLY A 635 13.80 24.77 12.06
N PRO A 636 14.32 24.90 10.83
CA PRO A 636 15.72 24.62 10.52
C PRO A 636 16.62 25.53 11.37
N SER A 637 17.12 25.00 12.48
CA SER A 637 17.34 25.71 13.76
C SER A 637 17.54 27.23 13.61
N THR A 638 16.43 27.97 13.53
CA THR A 638 16.44 29.44 13.46
C THR A 638 16.82 29.94 14.84
N GLY A 639 18.13 30.10 15.04
CA GLY A 639 18.68 30.43 16.34
C GLY A 639 18.13 31.75 16.84
N GLY A 640 17.59 31.73 18.06
CA GLY A 640 17.14 32.94 18.72
C GLY A 640 18.30 33.75 19.30
N LYS A 641 18.00 34.97 19.73
CA LYS A 641 18.90 35.74 20.59
C LYS A 641 18.73 35.27 22.04
N ILE A 642 19.82 35.03 22.76
CA ILE A 642 19.77 34.80 24.21
C ILE A 642 19.97 36.15 24.89
N VAL A 643 18.91 36.74 25.40
CA VAL A 643 18.87 38.11 25.94
C VAL A 643 18.97 38.10 27.47
N ASN A 644 19.81 38.95 28.03
CA ASN A 644 19.93 39.15 29.47
C ASN A 644 18.78 40.00 30.03
N GLY A 645 18.11 39.53 31.08
CA GLY A 645 16.98 40.21 31.70
C GLY A 645 17.32 41.52 32.44
N ALA A 646 18.60 41.76 32.79
CA ALA A 646 19.04 43.00 33.42
C ALA A 646 19.41 44.08 32.41
N THR A 647 20.17 43.70 31.38
CA THR A 647 20.81 44.65 30.46
C THR A 647 20.10 44.78 29.11
N GLY A 648 19.20 43.85 28.77
CA GLY A 648 18.61 43.76 27.43
C GLY A 648 19.61 43.36 26.34
N LYS A 649 20.81 42.90 26.72
CA LYS A 649 21.91 42.56 25.82
C LYS A 649 21.97 41.08 25.49
N CYS A 650 22.54 40.76 24.34
CA CYS A 650 22.55 39.44 23.75
C CYS A 650 23.86 38.71 24.05
N VAL A 651 23.78 37.38 24.25
CA VAL A 651 24.95 36.50 24.22
C VAL A 651 25.56 36.54 22.82
N ASP A 652 26.82 36.96 22.73
CA ASP A 652 27.54 37.25 21.49
C ASP A 652 28.84 36.45 21.38
N ARG A 653 29.15 35.98 20.17
CA ARG A 653 30.47 35.47 19.76
C ARG A 653 31.36 36.66 19.39
N ALA A 654 32.33 36.98 20.24
CA ALA A 654 33.18 38.16 20.08
C ALA A 654 33.80 38.27 18.68
N GLY A 655 33.61 39.45 18.05
CA GLY A 655 34.10 39.73 16.70
C GLY A 655 33.43 38.89 15.59
N ASN A 656 32.26 38.28 15.84
CA ASN A 656 31.59 37.32 14.97
C ASN A 656 32.45 36.08 14.61
N SER A 657 33.50 35.82 15.39
CA SER A 657 34.44 34.73 15.12
C SER A 657 33.78 33.36 15.26
N THR A 658 34.17 32.44 14.38
CA THR A 658 33.82 31.01 14.41
C THR A 658 34.99 30.14 14.89
N ALA A 659 36.11 30.72 15.34
CA ALA A 659 37.25 29.95 15.84
C ALA A 659 36.98 29.29 17.20
N ASN A 660 37.62 28.15 17.46
CA ASN A 660 37.67 27.56 18.81
C ASN A 660 38.34 28.53 19.78
N GLY A 661 37.81 28.62 21.01
CA GLY A 661 38.28 29.58 22.02
C GLY A 661 37.72 31.00 21.84
N THR A 662 36.84 31.25 20.85
CA THR A 662 36.19 32.56 20.69
C THR A 662 35.45 32.94 21.96
N ALA A 663 35.68 34.16 22.43
CA ALA A 663 35.07 34.67 23.64
C ALA A 663 33.55 34.81 23.49
N ILE A 664 32.81 34.27 24.46
CA ILE A 664 31.39 34.56 24.66
C ILE A 664 31.26 35.75 25.61
N GLN A 665 30.52 36.76 25.18
CA GLN A 665 30.33 38.04 25.87
C GLN A 665 28.85 38.45 25.82
N GLN A 666 28.46 39.50 26.53
CA GLN A 666 27.24 40.23 26.18
C GLN A 666 27.54 41.38 25.21
N TRP A 667 26.60 41.67 24.32
CA TRP A 667 26.67 42.83 23.43
C TRP A 667 25.27 43.37 23.12
N SER A 668 25.17 44.67 22.81
CA SER A 668 23.94 45.31 22.33
C SER A 668 23.31 44.51 21.18
N CYS A 669 22.07 44.05 21.37
CA CYS A 669 21.42 43.10 20.47
C CYS A 669 21.27 43.62 19.03
N ALA A 670 21.74 42.84 18.05
CA ALA A 670 21.60 43.11 16.62
C ALA A 670 21.27 41.83 15.85
N ASP A 671 20.70 41.97 14.65
CA ASP A 671 20.35 40.85 13.76
C ASP A 671 21.59 40.36 12.98
N VAL A 672 22.57 39.84 13.72
CA VAL A 672 23.86 39.37 13.19
C VAL A 672 24.14 37.91 13.62
N PRO A 673 24.81 37.10 12.78
CA PRO A 673 25.05 35.68 13.07
C PRO A 673 25.80 35.40 14.39
N SER A 674 26.53 36.38 14.94
CA SER A 674 27.28 36.24 16.21
C SER A 674 26.39 36.11 17.43
N MET A 675 25.14 36.56 17.35
CA MET A 675 24.15 36.57 18.44
C MET A 675 23.02 35.54 18.24
N THR A 676 23.04 34.82 17.12
CA THR A 676 22.11 33.75 16.75
C THR A 676 22.52 32.44 17.43
N TRP A 677 21.70 31.93 18.35
CA TRP A 677 21.95 30.69 19.09
C TRP A 677 20.81 29.68 18.88
N ALA A 678 21.16 28.54 18.30
CA ALA A 678 20.29 27.42 18.01
C ALA A 678 20.38 26.36 19.13
N PRO A 679 19.30 26.11 19.90
CA PRO A 679 19.24 24.92 20.76
C PRO A 679 19.29 23.65 19.92
N ASP A 680 20.12 22.69 20.33
CA ASP A 680 20.19 21.35 19.76
C ASP A 680 20.36 20.34 20.91
N GLY A 681 19.25 19.75 21.34
CA GLY A 681 19.20 18.94 22.56
C GLY A 681 19.60 19.76 23.80
N GLN A 682 20.71 19.38 24.42
CA GLN A 682 21.31 20.11 25.56
C GLN A 682 22.42 21.08 25.12
N GLN A 683 22.71 21.22 23.83
CA GLN A 683 23.72 22.13 23.31
C GLN A 683 23.09 23.46 22.84
N LEU A 684 23.88 24.54 22.85
CA LEU A 684 23.54 25.81 22.22
C LEU A 684 24.57 26.08 21.13
N LYS A 685 24.12 26.06 19.87
CA LYS A 685 24.96 26.14 18.68
C LYS A 685 24.96 27.54 18.07
N SER A 686 26.12 28.01 17.64
CA SER A 686 26.28 29.24 16.86
C SER A 686 27.53 29.14 15.98
N GLY A 687 27.45 29.58 14.72
CA GLY A 687 28.57 29.52 13.78
C GLY A 687 29.13 28.11 13.51
N GLY A 688 28.30 27.07 13.61
CA GLY A 688 28.70 25.65 13.45
C GLY A 688 29.36 25.02 14.68
N LYS A 689 29.43 25.74 15.80
CA LYS A 689 30.10 25.32 17.05
C LYS A 689 29.19 25.51 18.27
N CYS A 690 29.60 25.02 19.42
CA CYS A 690 28.81 24.94 20.64
C CYS A 690 29.29 25.92 21.72
N LEU A 691 28.35 26.42 22.54
CA LEU A 691 28.63 27.08 23.81
C LEU A 691 29.27 26.07 24.77
N ASP A 692 30.52 26.31 25.14
CA ASP A 692 31.32 25.43 26.00
C ASP A 692 31.90 26.19 27.20
N VAL A 693 32.40 25.45 28.17
CA VAL A 693 33.11 25.98 29.35
C VAL A 693 34.60 25.66 29.21
N GLU A 694 35.46 26.66 29.34
CA GLU A 694 36.90 26.56 29.13
C GLU A 694 37.55 25.45 29.99
N GLY A 695 38.30 24.55 29.34
CA GLY A 695 38.90 23.35 29.95
C GLY A 695 37.89 22.34 30.54
N GLY A 696 36.59 22.58 30.37
CA GLY A 696 35.53 21.87 31.08
C GLY A 696 35.62 22.00 32.60
N HIS A 697 36.27 23.05 33.13
CA HIS A 697 36.39 23.29 34.57
C HIS A 697 35.04 23.70 35.17
N THR A 698 34.88 23.49 36.47
CA THR A 698 33.59 23.68 37.16
C THR A 698 33.58 24.83 38.16
N ALA A 699 34.71 25.52 38.39
CA ALA A 699 34.82 26.56 39.41
C ALA A 699 34.14 27.89 38.99
N ASN A 700 33.71 28.69 39.98
CA ASN A 700 33.31 30.08 39.77
C ASN A 700 34.42 30.85 39.06
N GLY A 701 34.05 31.68 38.09
CA GLY A 701 35.00 32.48 37.32
C GLY A 701 35.43 31.87 35.98
N THR A 702 35.28 30.55 35.79
CA THR A 702 35.64 29.81 34.55
C THR A 702 34.89 30.37 33.35
N LYS A 703 35.58 30.69 32.25
CA LYS A 703 34.96 31.40 31.11
C LYS A 703 34.13 30.47 30.22
N ALA A 704 33.06 31.02 29.67
CA ALA A 704 32.37 30.41 28.54
C ALA A 704 33.15 30.71 27.24
N HIS A 705 33.22 29.80 26.30
CA HIS A 705 33.86 30.02 24.99
C HIS A 705 33.14 29.23 23.90
N LEU A 706 33.43 29.53 22.64
CA LEU A 706 32.94 28.75 21.51
C LEU A 706 33.90 27.58 21.25
N TRP A 707 33.38 26.36 21.12
CA TRP A 707 34.20 25.17 20.81
C TRP A 707 33.49 24.19 19.89
N ASP A 708 34.24 23.32 19.21
CA ASP A 708 33.67 22.23 18.40
C ASP A 708 32.68 21.38 19.20
N CYS A 709 31.51 21.16 18.62
CA CYS A 709 30.46 20.35 19.23
C CYS A 709 30.90 18.88 19.33
N GLY A 710 30.82 18.32 20.53
CA GLY A 710 31.15 16.92 20.81
C GLY A 710 30.29 16.34 21.94
N ALA A 711 30.61 15.14 22.39
CA ALA A 711 29.89 14.47 23.48
C ALA A 711 30.24 15.00 24.89
N TRP A 712 30.84 16.19 25.00
CA TRP A 712 31.41 16.73 26.23
C TRP A 712 30.34 17.33 27.15
N ASP A 713 30.34 16.93 28.43
CA ASP A 713 29.37 17.45 29.41
C ASP A 713 29.48 18.97 29.64
N SER A 714 30.64 19.58 29.37
CA SER A 714 30.85 21.03 29.48
C SER A 714 30.00 21.83 28.48
N GLN A 715 29.52 21.18 27.42
CA GLN A 715 28.64 21.76 26.40
C GLN A 715 27.15 21.54 26.67
N LYS A 716 26.80 20.89 27.79
CA LYS A 716 25.41 20.62 28.17
C LYS A 716 24.86 21.72 29.05
N TRP A 717 23.86 22.42 28.54
CA TRP A 717 23.17 23.53 29.18
C TRP A 717 21.66 23.27 29.27
N ALA A 718 21.02 23.87 30.26
CA ALA A 718 19.56 23.86 30.40
C ALA A 718 19.06 25.21 30.93
N PHE A 719 18.14 25.83 30.20
CA PHE A 719 17.32 26.92 30.73
C PHE A 719 16.46 26.38 31.89
N GLN A 720 16.46 27.11 33.00
CA GLN A 720 15.71 26.79 34.21
C GLN A 720 14.44 27.64 34.28
N ALA A 721 13.41 27.16 35.00
CA ALA A 721 12.15 27.88 35.18
C ALA A 721 12.30 29.25 35.89
N ASP A 722 13.41 29.46 36.61
CA ASP A 722 13.74 30.73 37.27
C ASP A 722 14.45 31.74 36.34
N GLY A 723 14.57 31.41 35.05
CA GLY A 723 15.24 32.22 34.02
C GLY A 723 16.75 32.05 33.95
N THR A 724 17.38 31.17 34.75
CA THR A 724 18.84 30.94 34.64
C THR A 724 19.20 29.97 33.51
N LEU A 725 20.40 30.12 32.93
CA LEU A 725 20.97 29.17 31.98
C LEU A 725 22.07 28.35 32.66
N LYS A 726 21.74 27.13 33.08
CA LYS A 726 22.58 26.28 33.91
C LYS A 726 23.44 25.32 33.09
N ASN A 727 24.74 25.28 33.34
CA ASN A 727 25.63 24.24 32.85
C ASN A 727 25.42 22.94 33.68
N LEU A 728 25.11 21.84 33.00
CA LEU A 728 24.74 20.59 33.66
C LEU A 728 25.94 19.89 34.30
N LYS A 729 27.16 20.03 33.75
CA LYS A 729 28.39 19.50 34.34
C LYS A 729 28.81 20.24 35.61
N ALA A 730 28.84 21.57 35.54
CA ALA A 730 29.33 22.40 36.64
C ALA A 730 28.30 22.65 37.75
N GLY A 731 27.01 22.42 37.47
CA GLY A 731 25.91 22.77 38.38
C GLY A 731 25.71 24.28 38.55
N ARG A 732 26.40 25.10 37.73
CA ARG A 732 26.53 26.56 37.81
C ARG A 732 25.86 27.25 36.63
N CYS A 733 25.59 28.53 36.77
CA CYS A 733 24.84 29.32 35.80
C CYS A 733 25.75 30.22 34.97
N LEU A 734 25.35 30.50 33.73
CA LEU A 734 25.98 31.50 32.88
C LEU A 734 25.71 32.89 33.47
N ASP A 735 26.77 33.63 33.78
CA ASP A 735 26.71 34.93 34.45
C ASP A 735 27.49 36.00 33.66
N VAL A 736 27.04 37.24 33.73
CA VAL A 736 27.79 38.41 33.22
C VAL A 736 28.80 38.84 34.28
N ALA A 737 30.10 38.71 33.98
CA ALA A 737 31.15 38.97 34.96
C ALA A 737 31.04 40.36 35.60
N ALA A 738 31.12 40.37 36.95
CA ALA A 738 30.98 41.55 37.79
C ALA A 738 29.65 42.32 37.62
N GLN A 739 28.59 41.67 37.10
CA GLN A 739 27.28 42.28 36.78
C GLN A 739 27.40 43.51 35.87
N SER A 740 28.45 43.56 35.04
CA SER A 740 28.72 44.70 34.15
C SER A 740 27.57 44.94 33.17
N THR A 741 27.30 46.19 32.85
CA THR A 741 26.33 46.60 31.81
C THR A 741 26.99 46.95 30.47
N ALA A 742 28.33 46.89 30.41
CA ALA A 742 29.10 47.25 29.21
C ALA A 742 29.01 46.17 28.11
N ASP A 743 29.11 46.62 26.86
CA ASP A 743 29.37 45.74 25.72
C ASP A 743 30.77 45.12 25.84
N GLY A 744 30.89 43.85 25.48
CA GLY A 744 32.13 43.09 25.62
C GLY A 744 32.37 42.50 27.01
N ALA A 745 31.43 42.67 27.96
CA ALA A 745 31.55 42.02 29.26
C ALA A 745 31.49 40.48 29.11
N ARG A 746 32.53 39.81 29.59
CA ARG A 746 32.79 38.38 29.40
C ARG A 746 31.78 37.53 30.17
N LEU A 747 31.25 36.48 29.55
CA LEU A 747 30.41 35.51 30.27
C LEU A 747 31.25 34.39 30.89
N HIS A 748 30.84 33.95 32.08
CA HIS A 748 31.53 32.92 32.87
C HIS A 748 30.55 32.08 33.69
N LEU A 749 31.04 31.00 34.31
CA LEU A 749 30.29 30.26 35.31
C LEU A 749 30.30 30.99 36.66
N TRP A 750 29.13 31.05 37.29
CA TRP A 750 28.98 31.45 38.68
C TRP A 750 27.91 30.61 39.38
N ASP A 751 27.94 30.54 40.71
CA ASP A 751 26.90 29.87 41.49
C ASP A 751 25.52 30.49 41.18
N CYS A 752 24.54 29.63 40.91
CA CYS A 752 23.19 30.04 40.52
C CYS A 752 22.49 30.78 41.66
N GLY A 753 21.90 31.93 41.37
CA GLY A 753 21.17 32.74 42.35
C GLY A 753 20.08 33.61 41.74
N THR A 754 19.63 34.60 42.51
CA THR A 754 18.57 35.54 42.12
C THR A 754 19.08 36.76 41.35
N TRP A 755 20.39 36.83 41.04
CA TRP A 755 21.02 37.96 40.37
C TRP A 755 20.52 38.12 38.92
N ASN A 756 20.16 39.35 38.53
CA ASN A 756 19.67 39.63 37.18
C ASN A 756 20.74 39.37 36.09
N SER A 757 22.02 39.43 36.43
CA SER A 757 23.15 39.07 35.56
C SER A 757 23.15 37.61 35.08
N GLN A 758 22.36 36.75 35.73
CA GLN A 758 22.20 35.33 35.38
C GLN A 758 20.88 35.00 34.69
N LYS A 759 20.00 36.01 34.47
CA LYS A 759 18.67 35.79 33.90
C LYS A 759 18.73 35.95 32.39
N TRP A 760 18.36 34.89 31.66
CA TRP A 760 18.47 34.77 30.22
C TRP A 760 17.15 34.29 29.62
N THR A 761 16.76 34.88 28.50
CA THR A 761 15.59 34.47 27.73
C THR A 761 15.99 34.26 26.28
N LEU A 762 15.67 33.09 25.72
CA LEU A 762 15.81 32.85 24.29
C LEU A 762 14.61 33.47 23.57
N THR A 763 14.85 34.48 22.74
CA THR A 763 13.83 35.12 21.89
C THR A 763 14.03 34.69 20.44
N ALA A 764 12.98 34.18 19.80
CA ALA A 764 12.97 33.82 18.38
C ALA A 764 13.22 35.05 17.48
#